data_AF-A0A2V6KM26-F1
#
_entry.id   AF-A0A2V6KM26-F1
#
_cell.length_a   1.000
_cell.length_b   1.000
_cell.length_c   1.000
_cell.angle_alpha   90.00
_cell.angle_beta   90.00
_cell.angle_gamma   90.00
#
_symmetry.space_group_name_H-M   'P 1'
#
loop_
_entity.id
_entity.type
_entity.pdbx_description
1 polymer ?
#
loop_
_entity_poly.entity_id
_entity_poly.type
_entity_poly.pdbx_seq_one_letter_code
_entity_poly.pdbx_strand_id
1 'polypeptide(L)'
;MSCFKVSTAGLLICLVFLVALATASGQAPTWNPHTNKPLEKYDNPPAYIYRLESLPRKISPYGVFISYQVNVDANGMNIVGDAANECTISVDPTNTTKMAIGWRQFNSVTSNFRQGGWGYTTDGGVHWTFPGVLEPGVFRSDPVTGSDETGTFFYLSLLQTFCENMYRSTNGGQSWTELQADGLAGGGDKQWFTIDKTGGPGHGFQYQSWDTTTCSGSGQFSRSTDGGVTWQATIAVPNSADLGTLDVATNGNLFLGGEGDFNNVFYCIRSSNAQIGNQTPVFDQVTPVNMGGVLGGGGINPAGLDGQLFLAIDRSGGPTNNNIYMLASVVPPGRSTTDVMFVRSTDGGLTFSAPLRVNDDPVNPSKWHWFGTFSVAPNGRLDAVWYDTRNAANNTDSQLFYSFSTDAGVTWSPNVAVSQPFNPFEGYPNQNKIGDYITIVSDATGGNVAYSATFNFNPSRNQHEEDVYYVRVFPGGQKATPTPTATASPTGTPTSTPTPTPCDTGIIQNGGFETGSFPPWAIDGHNNDPVVTTEQAHSGTHSARAGDVSGSEPFGDSSFYQQFTVPAAQSILSFYHWDYTTDSITFDWQDAYITDTNGTILQTIFHQCENGQTWINQQVDMTPFAGQTVRIKFLVHQDGFGDDTAMYVDDVVLYQPCGTQSPTPTPTPTATPTATPTPTSTPRPTPTPRSQPTPRARPTPAPRPLALIPK
;
A
#
# COMPACT_ATOMS: atom_id res chain seq x y z
N MET A 1 -53.67 -63.92 15.14
CA MET A 1 -53.04 -62.63 15.49
C MET A 1 -51.70 -62.94 16.12
N SER A 2 -50.63 -62.93 15.33
CA SER A 2 -49.29 -63.31 15.77
C SER A 2 -48.43 -62.07 15.94
N CYS A 3 -47.94 -61.86 17.17
CA CYS A 3 -46.99 -60.82 17.53
C CYS A 3 -45.66 -61.01 16.78
N PHE A 4 -45.23 -60.00 16.03
CA PHE A 4 -43.82 -59.85 15.66
C PHE A 4 -43.13 -58.96 16.68
N LYS A 5 -42.20 -59.54 17.43
CA LYS A 5 -41.18 -58.82 18.20
C LYS A 5 -40.14 -58.29 17.21
N VAL A 6 -40.06 -56.97 17.04
CA VAL A 6 -38.94 -56.32 16.37
C VAL A 6 -37.78 -56.25 17.36
N SER A 7 -36.61 -56.77 16.99
CA SER A 7 -35.43 -56.77 17.85
C SER A 7 -34.81 -55.36 17.91
N THR A 8 -34.24 -55.04 19.07
CA THR A 8 -33.50 -53.80 19.36
C THR A 8 -32.26 -53.60 18.48
N ALA A 9 -31.88 -54.57 17.64
CA ALA A 9 -30.78 -54.44 16.68
C ALA A 9 -31.17 -53.68 15.40
N GLY A 10 -32.47 -53.63 15.04
CA GLY A 10 -32.94 -52.92 13.85
C GLY A 10 -33.02 -51.40 14.00
N LEU A 11 -33.13 -50.88 15.23
CA LEU A 11 -33.24 -49.45 15.48
C LEU A 11 -31.88 -48.74 15.51
N LEU A 12 -30.79 -49.43 15.90
CA LEU A 12 -29.44 -48.85 15.90
C LEU A 12 -28.82 -48.75 14.50
N ILE A 13 -29.19 -49.63 13.56
CA ILE A 13 -28.65 -49.57 12.19
C ILE A 13 -29.26 -48.40 11.41
N CYS A 14 -30.55 -48.07 11.61
CA CYS A 14 -31.15 -46.87 11.01
C CYS A 14 -30.61 -45.57 11.63
N LEU A 15 -30.27 -45.54 12.93
CA LEU A 15 -29.70 -44.33 13.55
C LEU A 15 -28.25 -44.07 13.12
N VAL A 16 -27.45 -45.12 12.92
CA VAL A 16 -26.06 -44.98 12.42
C VAL A 16 -26.03 -44.58 10.94
N PHE A 17 -27.00 -45.03 10.12
CA PHE A 17 -27.13 -44.54 8.75
C PHE A 17 -27.69 -43.12 8.63
N LEU A 18 -28.57 -42.68 9.54
CA LEU A 18 -29.06 -41.29 9.58
C LEU A 18 -28.04 -40.28 10.14
N VAL A 19 -27.11 -40.72 11.00
CA VAL A 19 -26.01 -39.86 11.47
C VAL A 19 -24.84 -39.82 10.46
N ALA A 20 -24.64 -40.88 9.65
CA ALA A 20 -23.64 -40.88 8.58
C ALA A 20 -24.07 -40.12 7.31
N LEU A 21 -25.35 -39.77 7.17
CA LEU A 21 -25.89 -38.98 6.05
C LEU A 21 -26.03 -37.47 6.37
N ALA A 22 -25.61 -37.03 7.55
CA ALA A 22 -25.64 -35.62 7.96
C ALA A 22 -24.26 -34.93 7.98
N THR A 23 -23.18 -35.60 7.56
CA THR A 23 -21.82 -35.01 7.46
C THR A 23 -21.28 -34.97 6.03
N ALA A 24 -22.13 -35.14 5.03
CA ALA A 24 -21.80 -34.84 3.65
C ALA A 24 -22.81 -33.81 3.10
N SER A 25 -22.80 -32.61 3.69
CA SER A 25 -23.08 -31.43 2.86
C SER A 25 -22.00 -31.47 1.80
N GLY A 26 -22.37 -31.88 0.58
CA GLY A 26 -21.46 -31.83 -0.55
C GLY A 26 -20.97 -30.40 -0.67
N GLN A 27 -19.69 -30.17 -0.33
CA GLN A 27 -18.96 -29.00 -0.77
C GLN A 27 -19.21 -28.92 -2.27
N ALA A 28 -19.89 -27.85 -2.72
CA ALA A 28 -19.85 -27.54 -4.14
C ALA A 28 -18.36 -27.52 -4.54
N PRO A 29 -17.97 -28.16 -5.66
CA PRO A 29 -16.58 -28.16 -6.07
C PRO A 29 -16.09 -26.71 -6.11
N THR A 30 -15.02 -26.42 -5.37
CA THR A 30 -14.34 -25.12 -5.42
C THR A 30 -13.95 -24.89 -6.87
N TRP A 31 -14.44 -23.80 -7.46
CA TRP A 31 -14.03 -23.37 -8.80
C TRP A 31 -12.50 -23.31 -8.82
N ASN A 32 -11.88 -24.03 -9.76
CA ASN A 32 -10.42 -24.11 -9.85
C ASN A 32 -9.93 -23.14 -10.94
N PRO A 33 -9.12 -22.12 -10.58
CA PRO A 33 -8.68 -21.10 -11.52
C PRO A 33 -7.90 -21.67 -12.72
N HIS A 34 -7.17 -22.77 -12.56
CA HIS A 34 -6.38 -23.35 -13.66
C HIS A 34 -7.23 -24.06 -14.72
N THR A 35 -8.46 -24.47 -14.38
CA THR A 35 -9.32 -25.24 -15.30
C THR A 35 -10.65 -24.58 -15.64
N ASN A 36 -11.08 -23.61 -14.82
CA ASN A 36 -12.39 -22.97 -14.94
C ASN A 36 -12.33 -21.48 -15.26
N LYS A 37 -11.14 -20.88 -15.35
CA LYS A 37 -10.98 -19.48 -15.79
C LYS A 37 -11.56 -19.27 -17.19
N PRO A 38 -12.45 -18.27 -17.38
CA PRO A 38 -12.81 -17.85 -18.71
C PRO A 38 -11.59 -17.24 -19.40
N LEU A 39 -11.34 -17.67 -20.63
CA LEU A 39 -10.28 -17.09 -21.45
C LEU A 39 -10.71 -15.74 -22.02
N GLU A 40 -9.73 -14.86 -22.19
CA GLU A 40 -9.93 -13.60 -22.89
C GLU A 40 -10.34 -13.85 -24.35
N LYS A 41 -11.52 -13.35 -24.74
CA LYS A 41 -12.06 -13.53 -26.10
C LYS A 41 -12.73 -12.28 -26.68
N TYR A 42 -12.64 -12.15 -28.00
CA TYR A 42 -13.39 -11.18 -28.80
C TYR A 42 -14.81 -11.71 -29.02
N ASP A 43 -15.78 -11.27 -28.23
CA ASP A 43 -17.17 -11.73 -28.33
C ASP A 43 -18.11 -10.72 -29.00
N ASN A 44 -17.80 -9.44 -28.90
CA ASN A 44 -18.65 -8.35 -29.37
C ASN A 44 -17.81 -7.37 -30.20
N PRO A 45 -18.42 -6.69 -31.18
CA PRO A 45 -17.76 -5.58 -31.86
C PRO A 45 -17.58 -4.37 -30.93
N PRO A 46 -16.69 -3.42 -31.29
CA PRO A 46 -16.63 -2.12 -30.62
C PRO A 46 -18.01 -1.48 -30.51
N ALA A 47 -18.40 -1.09 -29.30
CA ALA A 47 -19.67 -0.40 -29.07
C ALA A 47 -19.57 1.05 -29.57
N TYR A 48 -20.57 1.47 -30.35
CA TYR A 48 -20.73 2.87 -30.71
C TYR A 48 -21.22 3.66 -29.49
N ILE A 49 -20.51 4.73 -29.15
CA ILE A 49 -20.85 5.56 -27.99
C ILE A 49 -21.70 6.74 -28.45
N TYR A 50 -22.91 6.85 -27.91
CA TYR A 50 -23.69 8.09 -27.94
C TYR A 50 -24.17 8.38 -26.52
N ARG A 51 -23.66 9.45 -25.92
CA ARG A 51 -24.01 9.86 -24.55
C ARG A 51 -24.60 11.26 -24.57
N LEU A 52 -25.79 11.39 -23.99
CA LEU A 52 -26.45 12.67 -23.73
C LEU A 52 -26.37 13.05 -22.24
N GLU A 53 -25.99 12.11 -21.39
CA GLU A 53 -25.93 12.27 -19.95
C GLU A 53 -24.49 12.56 -19.52
N SER A 54 -24.33 13.50 -18.60
CA SER A 54 -23.09 13.80 -17.92
C SER A 54 -23.36 13.72 -16.42
N LEU A 55 -22.53 12.97 -15.72
CA LEU A 55 -22.55 12.86 -14.26
C LEU A 55 -21.19 13.31 -13.73
N PRO A 56 -21.12 13.98 -12.56
CA PRO A 56 -19.84 14.35 -11.99
C PRO A 56 -18.99 13.11 -11.72
N ARG A 57 -17.67 13.23 -11.89
CA ARG A 57 -16.75 12.18 -11.42
C ARG A 57 -16.95 11.91 -9.94
N LYS A 58 -16.71 10.67 -9.51
CA LYS A 58 -16.79 10.32 -8.10
C LYS A 58 -15.50 10.71 -7.36
N ILE A 59 -15.69 11.49 -6.30
CA ILE A 59 -14.75 11.63 -5.18
C ILE A 59 -15.41 10.97 -3.98
N SER A 60 -14.77 9.96 -3.39
CA SER A 60 -15.35 9.09 -2.36
C SER A 60 -14.50 9.12 -1.09
N PRO A 61 -14.76 10.05 -0.16
CA PRO A 61 -14.10 10.08 1.13
C PRO A 61 -14.54 8.92 2.04
N TYR A 62 -13.61 8.32 2.77
CA TYR A 62 -13.84 7.38 3.85
C TYR A 62 -12.79 7.56 4.95
N GLY A 63 -13.19 8.15 6.08
CA GLY A 63 -12.25 8.55 7.12
C GLY A 63 -11.23 9.56 6.59
N VAL A 64 -9.95 9.24 6.67
CA VAL A 64 -8.84 10.06 6.15
C VAL A 64 -8.45 9.72 4.72
N PHE A 65 -9.08 8.71 4.12
CA PHE A 65 -8.79 8.26 2.76
C PHE A 65 -9.80 8.87 1.80
N ILE A 66 -9.33 9.24 0.61
CA ILE A 66 -10.18 9.77 -0.46
C ILE A 66 -9.88 9.03 -1.74
N SER A 67 -10.90 8.38 -2.30
CA SER A 67 -10.80 7.73 -3.59
C SER A 67 -11.25 8.66 -4.70
N TYR A 68 -10.44 8.78 -5.76
CA TYR A 68 -10.70 9.61 -6.94
C TYR A 68 -10.95 8.72 -8.15
N GLN A 69 -12.06 8.94 -8.85
CA GLN A 69 -12.33 8.26 -10.12
C GLN A 69 -11.30 8.66 -11.19
N VAL A 70 -10.85 7.66 -11.96
CA VAL A 70 -9.76 7.79 -12.94
C VAL A 70 -10.28 7.78 -14.38
N ASN A 71 -11.19 6.87 -14.72
CA ASN A 71 -11.83 6.80 -16.03
C ASN A 71 -12.90 7.90 -16.15
N VAL A 72 -12.47 9.12 -16.47
CA VAL A 72 -13.32 10.30 -16.62
C VAL A 72 -13.31 10.81 -18.07
N ASP A 73 -14.32 11.53 -18.52
CA ASP A 73 -14.33 12.10 -19.87
C ASP A 73 -13.36 13.29 -20.02
N ALA A 74 -13.31 13.90 -21.21
CA ALA A 74 -12.46 15.05 -21.50
C ALA A 74 -12.73 16.29 -20.62
N ASN A 75 -13.88 16.35 -19.95
CA ASN A 75 -14.24 17.43 -19.01
C ASN A 75 -14.02 17.01 -17.55
N GLY A 76 -13.43 15.84 -17.30
CA GLY A 76 -13.26 15.29 -15.95
C GLY A 76 -14.54 14.78 -15.32
N MET A 77 -15.55 14.43 -16.12
CA MET A 77 -16.85 13.93 -15.66
C MET A 77 -16.91 12.40 -15.73
N ASN A 78 -17.81 11.78 -14.97
CA ASN A 78 -18.06 10.34 -15.05
C ASN A 78 -18.56 9.94 -16.45
N ILE A 79 -18.10 8.79 -16.92
CA ILE A 79 -18.36 8.27 -18.25
C ILE A 79 -19.60 7.36 -18.24
N VAL A 80 -20.79 7.95 -18.16
CA VAL A 80 -22.05 7.19 -17.95
C VAL A 80 -22.23 6.00 -18.91
N GLY A 81 -22.44 4.82 -18.34
CA GLY A 81 -22.70 3.56 -19.02
C GLY A 81 -21.46 2.87 -19.58
N ASP A 82 -20.25 3.35 -19.29
CA ASP A 82 -19.01 2.61 -19.51
C ASP A 82 -18.76 1.58 -18.40
N ALA A 83 -17.66 0.83 -18.54
CA ALA A 83 -17.14 0.00 -17.46
C ALA A 83 -15.61 -0.07 -17.57
N ALA A 84 -14.94 -0.22 -16.43
CA ALA A 84 -13.49 -0.27 -16.36
C ALA A 84 -13.01 -1.17 -15.21
N ASN A 85 -12.12 -2.13 -15.50
CA ASN A 85 -11.58 -3.05 -14.50
C ASN A 85 -10.18 -3.58 -14.84
N GLU A 86 -9.62 -4.42 -13.95
CA GLU A 86 -8.26 -4.98 -14.05
C GLU A 86 -7.21 -3.88 -14.21
N CYS A 87 -7.00 -3.15 -13.12
CA CYS A 87 -6.20 -1.93 -13.16
C CYS A 87 -4.81 -2.11 -12.53
N THR A 88 -3.81 -1.55 -13.22
CA THR A 88 -2.41 -1.51 -12.78
C THR A 88 -1.92 -0.07 -12.74
N ILE A 89 -1.04 0.25 -11.77
CA ILE A 89 -0.51 1.60 -11.56
C ILE A 89 1.01 1.67 -11.75
N SER A 90 1.45 2.68 -12.50
CA SER A 90 2.84 3.15 -12.59
C SER A 90 2.99 4.47 -11.86
N VAL A 91 4.06 4.59 -11.08
CA VAL A 91 4.45 5.82 -10.37
C VAL A 91 5.86 6.19 -10.81
N ASP A 92 6.10 7.46 -11.13
CA ASP A 92 7.45 7.95 -11.43
C ASP A 92 8.25 8.03 -10.11
N PRO A 93 9.31 7.22 -9.95
CA PRO A 93 10.09 7.22 -8.72
C PRO A 93 10.93 8.51 -8.56
N THR A 94 11.10 9.31 -9.61
CA THR A 94 11.81 10.58 -9.58
C THR A 94 10.89 11.78 -9.33
N ASN A 95 9.58 11.60 -9.57
CA ASN A 95 8.55 12.58 -9.27
C ASN A 95 7.21 11.87 -8.98
N THR A 96 6.93 11.63 -7.70
CA THR A 96 5.77 10.86 -7.26
C THR A 96 4.42 11.53 -7.53
N THR A 97 4.38 12.78 -8.02
CA THR A 97 3.14 13.41 -8.48
C THR A 97 2.70 12.90 -9.85
N LYS A 98 3.60 12.27 -10.62
CA LYS A 98 3.30 11.70 -11.93
C LYS A 98 2.99 10.22 -11.81
N MET A 99 1.78 9.85 -12.22
CA MET A 99 1.32 8.47 -12.22
C MET A 99 0.48 8.18 -13.44
N ALA A 100 0.42 6.91 -13.82
CA ALA A 100 -0.48 6.41 -14.84
C ALA A 100 -1.16 5.13 -14.34
N ILE A 101 -2.44 4.97 -14.64
CA ILE A 101 -3.19 3.75 -14.37
C ILE A 101 -3.68 3.19 -15.69
N GLY A 102 -3.38 1.92 -15.98
CA GLY A 102 -3.93 1.18 -17.12
C GLY A 102 -5.09 0.28 -16.68
N TRP A 103 -6.10 0.06 -17.54
CA TRP A 103 -7.25 -0.82 -17.26
C TRP A 103 -7.89 -1.36 -18.55
N ARG A 104 -8.74 -2.39 -18.42
CA ARG A 104 -9.63 -2.81 -19.51
C ARG A 104 -10.76 -1.82 -19.65
N GLN A 105 -10.73 -1.00 -20.70
CA GLN A 105 -11.80 -0.05 -21.00
C GLN A 105 -12.90 -0.72 -21.82
N PHE A 106 -14.12 -0.68 -21.31
CA PHE A 106 -15.33 -1.00 -22.05
C PHE A 106 -16.07 0.29 -22.38
N ASN A 107 -16.35 0.53 -23.66
CA ASN A 107 -17.07 1.72 -24.09
C ASN A 107 -18.54 1.73 -23.65
N SER A 108 -19.11 0.55 -23.41
CA SER A 108 -20.48 0.36 -22.96
C SER A 108 -20.60 -0.94 -22.21
N VAL A 109 -21.31 -0.91 -21.09
CA VAL A 109 -21.79 -2.09 -20.35
C VAL A 109 -22.61 -3.07 -21.19
N THR A 110 -23.09 -2.67 -22.37
CA THR A 110 -23.83 -3.56 -23.29
C THR A 110 -22.92 -4.36 -24.22
N SER A 111 -21.59 -4.28 -24.07
CA SER A 111 -20.61 -4.98 -24.92
C SER A 111 -19.41 -5.46 -24.11
N ASN A 112 -18.96 -6.69 -24.36
CA ASN A 112 -17.71 -7.23 -23.81
C ASN A 112 -16.46 -6.81 -24.57
N PHE A 113 -16.60 -5.96 -25.60
CA PHE A 113 -15.45 -5.46 -26.32
C PHE A 113 -14.66 -4.52 -25.42
N ARG A 114 -13.40 -4.88 -25.18
CA ARG A 114 -12.46 -4.14 -24.33
C ARG A 114 -11.24 -3.68 -25.11
N GLN A 115 -10.71 -2.57 -24.62
CA GLN A 115 -9.55 -1.89 -25.15
C GLN A 115 -8.60 -1.55 -24.00
N GLY A 116 -7.35 -1.19 -24.31
CA GLY A 116 -6.37 -0.78 -23.32
C GLY A 116 -6.58 0.68 -22.99
N GLY A 117 -7.34 0.96 -21.94
CA GLY A 117 -7.54 2.31 -21.43
C GLY A 117 -6.40 2.72 -20.51
N TRP A 118 -6.10 4.01 -20.46
CA TRP A 118 -5.18 4.53 -19.45
C TRP A 118 -5.52 5.96 -19.06
N GLY A 119 -5.24 6.31 -17.82
CA GLY A 119 -5.35 7.66 -17.29
C GLY A 119 -4.02 8.08 -16.69
N TYR A 120 -3.76 9.38 -16.65
CA TYR A 120 -2.57 9.92 -16.00
C TYR A 120 -2.91 11.10 -15.09
N THR A 121 -2.00 11.37 -14.15
CA THR A 121 -2.02 12.51 -13.25
C THR A 121 -0.63 13.14 -13.18
N THR A 122 -0.59 14.43 -12.87
CA THR A 122 0.64 15.19 -12.60
C THR A 122 0.61 15.86 -11.23
N ASP A 123 -0.42 15.61 -10.42
CA ASP A 123 -0.70 16.29 -9.15
C ASP A 123 -0.86 15.33 -7.97
N GLY A 124 -0.29 14.12 -8.07
CA GLY A 124 -0.37 13.15 -6.99
C GLY A 124 -1.71 12.43 -6.92
N GLY A 125 -2.47 12.39 -8.02
CA GLY A 125 -3.69 11.60 -8.15
C GLY A 125 -4.96 12.29 -7.68
N VAL A 126 -4.93 13.62 -7.50
CA VAL A 126 -6.12 14.43 -7.20
C VAL A 126 -6.95 14.65 -8.46
N HIS A 127 -6.29 14.91 -9.59
CA HIS A 127 -6.91 15.00 -10.91
C HIS A 127 -6.34 13.96 -11.86
N TRP A 128 -7.25 13.32 -12.60
CA TRP A 128 -6.93 12.33 -13.61
C TRP A 128 -7.42 12.80 -14.97
N THR A 129 -6.57 12.61 -15.98
CA THR A 129 -6.89 12.83 -17.39
C THR A 129 -6.94 11.47 -18.08
N PHE A 130 -8.01 11.19 -18.82
CA PHE A 130 -8.18 10.01 -19.67
C PHE A 130 -8.07 10.42 -21.16
N PRO A 131 -6.93 10.21 -21.83
CA PRO A 131 -6.79 10.58 -23.23
C PRO A 131 -7.57 9.65 -24.18
N GLY A 132 -7.90 8.44 -23.74
CA GLY A 132 -8.55 7.42 -24.54
C GLY A 132 -7.87 6.06 -24.41
N VAL A 133 -7.92 5.27 -25.48
CA VAL A 133 -7.45 3.88 -25.52
C VAL A 133 -6.27 3.72 -26.47
N LEU A 134 -5.39 2.74 -26.21
CA LEU A 134 -4.10 2.61 -26.90
C LEU A 134 -4.27 2.59 -28.42
N GLU A 135 -5.21 1.75 -28.88
CA GLU A 135 -5.61 1.64 -30.27
C GLU A 135 -7.13 1.51 -30.37
N PRO A 136 -7.83 2.59 -30.79
CA PRO A 136 -9.28 2.57 -30.92
C PRO A 136 -9.77 1.48 -31.88
N GLY A 137 -10.71 0.67 -31.40
CA GLY A 137 -11.30 -0.45 -32.13
C GLY A 137 -10.47 -1.73 -32.17
N VAL A 138 -9.28 -1.73 -31.54
CA VAL A 138 -8.44 -2.93 -31.41
C VAL A 138 -8.67 -3.57 -30.04
N PHE A 139 -8.86 -4.89 -30.03
CA PHE A 139 -9.00 -5.64 -28.79
C PHE A 139 -7.70 -5.56 -28.00
N ARG A 140 -7.80 -5.11 -26.76
CA ARG A 140 -6.67 -4.99 -25.83
C ARG A 140 -7.18 -5.32 -24.42
N SER A 141 -6.48 -6.19 -23.71
CA SER A 141 -6.86 -6.68 -22.37
C SER A 141 -5.67 -6.71 -21.42
N ASP A 142 -5.96 -7.10 -20.18
CA ASP A 142 -5.03 -7.49 -19.12
C ASP A 142 -3.86 -6.52 -18.94
N PRO A 143 -4.12 -5.24 -18.71
CA PRO A 143 -3.05 -4.26 -18.75
C PRO A 143 -2.15 -4.37 -17.53
N VAL A 144 -0.85 -4.46 -17.78
CA VAL A 144 0.17 -4.36 -16.73
C VAL A 144 1.05 -3.16 -17.02
N THR A 145 1.15 -2.25 -16.06
CA THR A 145 2.02 -1.08 -16.15
C THR A 145 3.16 -1.16 -15.13
N GLY A 146 4.32 -0.61 -15.50
CA GLY A 146 5.44 -0.40 -14.59
C GLY A 146 6.26 0.83 -14.97
N SER A 147 7.15 1.27 -14.09
CA SER A 147 8.12 2.33 -14.37
C SER A 147 9.54 1.82 -14.18
N ASP A 148 10.51 2.36 -14.91
CA ASP A 148 11.93 2.21 -14.57
C ASP A 148 12.37 3.23 -13.51
N GLU A 149 13.61 3.14 -13.06
CA GLU A 149 14.17 4.06 -12.05
C GLU A 149 14.41 5.49 -12.55
N THR A 150 14.25 5.75 -13.86
CA THR A 150 14.43 7.06 -14.49
C THR A 150 13.12 7.81 -14.73
N GLY A 151 11.97 7.19 -14.42
CA GLY A 151 10.65 7.78 -14.65
C GLY A 151 10.03 7.45 -16.00
N THR A 152 10.60 6.52 -16.77
CA THR A 152 9.97 6.00 -18.00
C THR A 152 8.90 4.98 -17.63
N PHE A 153 7.70 5.11 -18.19
CA PHE A 153 6.62 4.16 -17.97
C PHE A 153 6.51 3.15 -19.11
N PHE A 154 6.05 1.96 -18.77
CA PHE A 154 5.82 0.84 -19.67
C PHE A 154 4.41 0.29 -19.46
N TYR A 155 3.78 -0.18 -20.54
CA TYR A 155 2.45 -0.78 -20.55
C TYR A 155 2.50 -2.03 -21.41
N LEU A 156 2.22 -3.19 -20.81
CA LEU A 156 2.06 -4.47 -21.48
C LEU A 156 0.57 -4.74 -21.72
N SER A 157 0.18 -5.04 -22.95
CA SER A 157 -1.23 -5.24 -23.34
C SER A 157 -1.45 -6.50 -24.15
N LEU A 158 -2.47 -7.27 -23.79
CA LEU A 158 -2.87 -8.53 -24.42
C LEU A 158 -3.81 -8.32 -25.62
N LEU A 159 -3.54 -9.00 -26.73
CA LEU A 159 -4.39 -9.08 -27.92
C LEU A 159 -5.37 -10.27 -27.84
N GLN A 160 -6.35 -10.30 -28.74
CA GLN A 160 -7.29 -11.42 -28.88
C GLN A 160 -6.61 -12.75 -29.26
N THR A 161 -5.38 -12.70 -29.75
CA THR A 161 -4.55 -13.86 -30.09
C THR A 161 -3.81 -14.41 -28.88
N PHE A 162 -4.01 -13.81 -27.71
CA PHE A 162 -3.21 -13.97 -26.49
C PHE A 162 -1.75 -13.49 -26.61
N CYS A 163 -1.35 -12.92 -27.75
CA CYS A 163 -0.04 -12.28 -27.84
C CYS A 163 -0.10 -10.88 -27.27
N GLU A 164 1.05 -10.31 -26.96
CA GLU A 164 1.15 -9.04 -26.25
C GLU A 164 1.90 -7.97 -27.06
N ASN A 165 1.73 -6.72 -26.66
CA ASN A 165 2.50 -5.57 -27.09
C ASN A 165 3.00 -4.78 -25.89
N MET A 166 4.20 -4.22 -26.01
CA MET A 166 4.81 -3.32 -25.06
C MET A 166 4.75 -1.90 -25.60
N TYR A 167 4.34 -0.98 -24.75
CA TYR A 167 4.34 0.45 -25.02
C TYR A 167 5.22 1.17 -24.01
N ARG A 168 5.77 2.29 -24.43
CA ARG A 168 6.62 3.15 -23.59
C ARG A 168 6.07 4.57 -23.56
N SER A 169 6.14 5.20 -22.39
CA SER A 169 5.86 6.61 -22.20
C SER A 169 7.04 7.29 -21.50
N THR A 170 7.49 8.40 -22.08
CA THR A 170 8.59 9.24 -21.54
C THR A 170 8.07 10.56 -20.94
N ASN A 171 6.75 10.69 -20.78
CA ASN A 171 6.10 11.91 -20.30
C ASN A 171 5.07 11.62 -19.20
N GLY A 172 5.33 10.60 -18.37
CA GLY A 172 4.48 10.26 -17.22
C GLY A 172 3.10 9.69 -17.60
N GLY A 173 3.00 8.99 -18.74
CA GLY A 173 1.76 8.34 -19.18
C GLY A 173 0.82 9.24 -20.00
N GLN A 174 1.22 10.48 -20.33
CA GLN A 174 0.39 11.35 -21.18
C GLN A 174 0.18 10.79 -22.59
N SER A 175 1.20 10.12 -23.12
CA SER A 175 1.15 9.43 -24.41
C SER A 175 2.01 8.17 -24.40
N TRP A 176 1.64 7.20 -25.23
CA TRP A 176 2.31 5.91 -25.35
C TRP A 176 2.82 5.68 -26.77
N THR A 177 4.03 5.14 -26.88
CA THR A 177 4.64 4.68 -28.12
C THR A 177 4.69 3.17 -28.11
N GLU A 178 4.04 2.53 -29.10
CA GLU A 178 4.17 1.10 -29.34
C GLU A 178 5.62 0.76 -29.72
N LEU A 179 6.23 -0.24 -29.09
CA LEU A 179 7.64 -0.57 -29.28
C LEU A 179 7.90 -1.59 -30.39
N GLN A 180 6.89 -2.41 -30.73
CA GLN A 180 6.96 -3.43 -31.76
C GLN A 180 5.58 -3.67 -32.36
N ALA A 181 5.52 -4.17 -33.59
CA ALA A 181 4.26 -4.54 -34.22
C ALA A 181 3.50 -5.63 -33.43
N ASP A 182 2.19 -5.67 -33.63
CA ASP A 182 1.25 -6.59 -32.97
C ASP A 182 1.73 -8.02 -32.78
N GLY A 183 1.70 -8.42 -31.50
CA GLY A 183 2.02 -9.76 -31.03
C GLY A 183 3.50 -10.10 -30.99
N LEU A 184 4.40 -9.19 -31.36
CA LEU A 184 5.84 -9.44 -31.33
C LEU A 184 6.45 -9.38 -29.92
N ALA A 185 5.69 -9.02 -28.88
CA ALA A 185 6.13 -9.28 -27.51
C ALA A 185 6.03 -10.77 -27.12
N GLY A 186 5.34 -11.60 -27.92
CA GLY A 186 5.02 -12.98 -27.54
C GLY A 186 3.91 -13.01 -26.50
N GLY A 187 4.05 -13.85 -25.46
CA GLY A 187 3.19 -13.78 -24.28
C GLY A 187 2.06 -14.83 -24.18
N GLY A 188 1.09 -14.50 -23.33
CA GLY A 188 -0.11 -15.28 -23.03
C GLY A 188 -1.05 -14.58 -22.03
N ASP A 189 -2.09 -15.27 -21.62
CA ASP A 189 -3.11 -14.70 -20.72
C ASP A 189 -2.57 -14.52 -19.28
N LYS A 190 -3.13 -13.54 -18.54
CA LYS A 190 -2.73 -13.17 -17.18
C LYS A 190 -1.24 -12.85 -17.05
N GLN A 191 -0.71 -12.11 -18.03
CA GLN A 191 0.69 -11.74 -18.07
C GLN A 191 1.08 -10.70 -17.03
N TRP A 192 2.33 -10.76 -16.60
CA TRP A 192 3.01 -9.80 -15.73
C TRP A 192 4.42 -9.56 -16.25
N PHE A 193 4.96 -8.36 -16.03
CA PHE A 193 6.36 -8.08 -16.30
C PHE A 193 7.03 -7.33 -15.15
N THR A 194 8.36 -7.40 -15.13
CA THR A 194 9.22 -6.58 -14.27
C THR A 194 10.42 -6.08 -15.06
N ILE A 195 11.05 -5.03 -14.54
CA ILE A 195 12.23 -4.38 -15.12
C ILE A 195 13.39 -4.58 -14.15
N ASP A 196 14.54 -5.03 -14.66
CA ASP A 196 15.77 -5.04 -13.88
C ASP A 196 16.26 -3.60 -13.66
N LYS A 197 16.04 -3.08 -12.44
CA LYS A 197 16.47 -1.74 -12.02
C LYS A 197 17.81 -1.76 -11.28
N THR A 198 18.53 -2.88 -11.30
CA THR A 198 19.83 -2.98 -10.62
C THR A 198 20.91 -2.26 -11.42
N GLY A 199 22.02 -1.88 -10.79
CA GLY A 199 23.21 -1.41 -11.51
C GLY A 199 24.03 -2.55 -12.15
N GLY A 200 23.46 -3.75 -12.26
CA GLY A 200 24.13 -4.96 -12.74
C GLY A 200 24.07 -5.14 -14.26
N PRO A 201 24.60 -6.25 -14.78
CA PRO A 201 24.60 -6.56 -16.22
C PRO A 201 23.20 -6.66 -16.86
N GLY A 202 22.18 -6.91 -16.06
CA GLY A 202 20.80 -7.00 -16.51
C GLY A 202 20.06 -5.67 -16.56
N HIS A 203 20.68 -4.57 -16.12
CA HIS A 203 20.03 -3.25 -16.04
C HIS A 203 19.24 -2.89 -17.32
N GLY A 204 17.95 -2.58 -17.15
CA GLY A 204 17.03 -2.25 -18.24
C GLY A 204 16.46 -3.46 -19.00
N PHE A 205 16.86 -4.68 -18.68
CA PHE A 205 16.20 -5.88 -19.19
C PHE A 205 14.79 -5.97 -18.64
N GLN A 206 13.89 -6.51 -19.45
CA GLN A 206 12.51 -6.75 -19.06
C GLN A 206 12.25 -8.24 -19.08
N TYR A 207 11.54 -8.71 -18.07
CA TYR A 207 11.16 -10.10 -17.91
C TYR A 207 9.66 -10.16 -17.83
N GLN A 208 9.04 -11.12 -18.52
CA GLN A 208 7.61 -11.31 -18.43
C GLN A 208 7.27 -12.79 -18.26
N SER A 209 6.17 -13.03 -17.55
CA SER A 209 5.58 -14.34 -17.36
C SER A 209 4.06 -14.28 -17.43
N TRP A 210 3.43 -15.36 -17.85
CA TRP A 210 1.99 -15.46 -18.07
C TRP A 210 1.50 -16.85 -17.67
N ASP A 211 0.23 -17.15 -17.90
CA ASP A 211 -0.33 -18.45 -17.57
C ASP A 211 -0.10 -19.53 -18.65
N THR A 212 -0.73 -20.68 -18.50
CA THR A 212 -0.62 -21.79 -19.47
C THR A 212 -1.30 -21.54 -20.82
N THR A 213 -2.07 -20.46 -20.95
CA THR A 213 -2.71 -19.98 -22.18
C THR A 213 -1.73 -19.11 -22.96
N THR A 214 -0.86 -19.75 -23.74
CA THR A 214 0.16 -19.05 -24.52
C THR A 214 -0.29 -18.71 -25.94
N CYS A 215 0.21 -17.58 -26.45
CA CYS A 215 0.02 -17.18 -27.84
C CYS A 215 0.93 -17.93 -28.82
N SER A 216 2.12 -18.36 -28.36
CA SER A 216 3.09 -19.08 -29.19
C SER A 216 4.10 -19.89 -28.37
N GLY A 217 4.51 -21.03 -28.90
CA GLY A 217 5.42 -21.95 -28.20
C GLY A 217 4.70 -22.69 -27.07
N SER A 218 5.45 -23.10 -26.06
CA SER A 218 4.93 -23.86 -24.91
C SER A 218 5.48 -23.36 -23.56
N GLY A 219 6.17 -22.22 -23.57
CA GLY A 219 6.73 -21.62 -22.35
C GLY A 219 5.80 -20.57 -21.75
N GLN A 220 6.03 -20.25 -20.47
CA GLN A 220 5.33 -19.18 -19.72
C GLN A 220 6.24 -17.99 -19.39
N PHE A 221 7.41 -17.91 -20.02
CA PHE A 221 8.41 -16.89 -19.72
C PHE A 221 9.13 -16.41 -20.96
N SER A 222 9.43 -15.11 -21.02
CA SER A 222 10.39 -14.55 -21.97
C SER A 222 11.10 -13.31 -21.40
N ARG A 223 12.14 -12.88 -22.09
CA ARG A 223 13.00 -11.75 -21.72
C ARG A 223 13.26 -10.86 -22.92
N SER A 224 13.26 -9.56 -22.70
CA SER A 224 13.83 -8.54 -23.57
C SER A 224 15.14 -8.01 -22.98
N THR A 225 16.15 -7.80 -23.82
CA THR A 225 17.45 -7.22 -23.44
C THR A 225 17.66 -5.82 -24.00
N ASP A 226 16.64 -5.23 -24.61
CA ASP A 226 16.69 -3.95 -25.35
C ASP A 226 15.54 -3.02 -24.97
N GLY A 227 15.06 -3.10 -23.73
CA GLY A 227 14.02 -2.22 -23.19
C GLY A 227 12.62 -2.50 -23.73
N GLY A 228 12.31 -3.77 -24.02
CA GLY A 228 11.00 -4.25 -24.43
C GLY A 228 10.76 -4.26 -25.93
N VAL A 229 11.76 -3.91 -26.76
CA VAL A 229 11.62 -3.80 -28.24
C VAL A 229 11.62 -5.17 -28.90
N THR A 230 12.52 -6.07 -28.50
CA THR A 230 12.54 -7.46 -28.97
C THR A 230 12.53 -8.44 -27.81
N TRP A 231 11.86 -9.57 -28.04
CA TRP A 231 11.66 -10.62 -27.04
C TRP A 231 12.23 -11.94 -27.54
N GLN A 232 12.96 -12.63 -26.68
CA GLN A 232 13.50 -13.95 -26.99
C GLN A 232 12.40 -15.01 -27.10
N ALA A 233 12.75 -16.20 -27.60
CA ALA A 233 11.86 -17.35 -27.62
C ALA A 233 11.40 -17.76 -26.19
N THR A 234 10.19 -18.32 -26.11
CA THR A 234 9.56 -18.67 -24.82
C THR A 234 10.28 -19.81 -24.10
N ILE A 235 10.31 -19.75 -22.77
CA ILE A 235 10.94 -20.71 -21.87
C ILE A 235 9.87 -21.27 -20.93
N ALA A 236 9.88 -22.59 -20.71
CA ALA A 236 8.97 -23.23 -19.78
C ALA A 236 9.31 -22.88 -18.33
N VAL A 237 8.29 -22.55 -17.54
CA VAL A 237 8.42 -22.35 -16.10
C VAL A 237 8.24 -23.70 -15.40
N PRO A 238 9.14 -24.10 -14.47
CA PRO A 238 9.02 -25.35 -13.74
C PRO A 238 7.66 -25.52 -13.05
N ASN A 239 7.11 -26.73 -13.13
CA ASN A 239 5.78 -27.10 -12.63
C ASN A 239 4.62 -26.27 -13.22
N SER A 240 4.86 -25.58 -14.35
CA SER A 240 3.89 -24.67 -14.95
C SER A 240 3.29 -23.71 -13.92
N ALA A 241 4.14 -23.20 -13.01
CA ALA A 241 3.71 -22.22 -12.03
C ALA A 241 3.17 -20.97 -12.76
N ASP A 242 1.88 -20.71 -12.61
CA ASP A 242 1.17 -19.60 -13.24
C ASP A 242 0.39 -18.75 -12.20
N LEU A 243 -0.39 -17.77 -12.68
CA LEU A 243 -1.21 -16.88 -11.84
C LEU A 243 -0.41 -16.19 -10.73
N GLY A 244 0.74 -15.62 -11.11
CA GLY A 244 1.53 -14.80 -10.21
C GLY A 244 2.51 -13.85 -10.89
N THR A 245 3.29 -13.15 -10.07
CA THR A 245 4.19 -12.07 -10.52
C THR A 245 5.66 -12.42 -10.34
N LEU A 246 6.53 -11.53 -10.84
CA LEU A 246 7.98 -11.68 -10.84
C LEU A 246 8.67 -10.37 -10.43
N ASP A 247 9.84 -10.47 -9.82
CA ASP A 247 10.64 -9.33 -9.38
C ASP A 247 12.14 -9.65 -9.36
N VAL A 248 12.99 -8.62 -9.35
CA VAL A 248 14.45 -8.74 -9.45
C VAL A 248 15.11 -8.29 -8.14
N ALA A 249 15.93 -9.17 -7.56
CA ALA A 249 16.74 -8.84 -6.38
C ALA A 249 17.89 -7.90 -6.73
N THR A 250 18.42 -7.17 -5.75
CA THR A 250 19.54 -6.21 -5.94
C THR A 250 20.84 -6.84 -6.48
N ASN A 251 20.95 -8.18 -6.45
CA ASN A 251 22.05 -8.93 -7.05
C ASN A 251 21.78 -9.43 -8.49
N GLY A 252 20.67 -8.99 -9.10
CA GLY A 252 20.24 -9.35 -10.46
C GLY A 252 19.63 -10.75 -10.59
N ASN A 253 19.38 -11.44 -9.47
CA ASN A 253 18.60 -12.69 -9.52
C ASN A 253 17.13 -12.35 -9.77
N LEU A 254 16.56 -12.97 -10.79
CA LEU A 254 15.13 -12.91 -11.07
C LEU A 254 14.41 -13.97 -10.23
N PHE A 255 13.29 -13.58 -9.60
CA PHE A 255 12.37 -14.50 -8.95
C PHE A 255 10.98 -14.40 -9.56
N LEU A 256 10.33 -15.55 -9.72
CA LEU A 256 8.95 -15.70 -10.19
C LEU A 256 8.16 -16.46 -9.12
N GLY A 257 6.95 -15.99 -8.83
CA GLY A 257 5.98 -16.68 -8.00
C GLY A 257 4.80 -17.17 -8.85
N GLY A 258 4.27 -18.35 -8.53
CA GLY A 258 3.00 -18.83 -9.09
C GLY A 258 2.47 -20.07 -8.38
N GLU A 259 1.24 -20.48 -8.70
CA GLU A 259 0.67 -21.78 -8.31
C GLU A 259 0.81 -22.78 -9.46
N GLY A 260 1.25 -24.00 -9.16
CA GLY A 260 1.40 -25.06 -10.16
C GLY A 260 0.03 -25.52 -10.67
N ASP A 261 -0.22 -25.33 -11.96
CA ASP A 261 -1.47 -25.65 -12.67
C ASP A 261 -2.08 -27.04 -12.42
N PHE A 262 -1.24 -28.07 -12.22
CA PHE A 262 -1.68 -29.46 -12.05
C PHE A 262 -1.67 -29.95 -10.60
N ASN A 263 -1.03 -29.22 -9.68
CA ASN A 263 -0.78 -29.71 -8.32
C ASN A 263 -1.22 -28.75 -7.21
N ASN A 264 -1.64 -27.53 -7.55
CA ASN A 264 -2.06 -26.48 -6.62
C ASN A 264 -1.01 -26.22 -5.52
N VAL A 265 0.28 -26.29 -5.88
CA VAL A 265 1.40 -25.95 -5.00
C VAL A 265 1.96 -24.62 -5.44
N PHE A 266 2.11 -23.68 -4.50
CA PHE A 266 2.80 -22.43 -4.79
C PHE A 266 4.30 -22.65 -4.92
N TYR A 267 4.95 -21.92 -5.81
CA TYR A 267 6.39 -21.96 -6.02
C TYR A 267 7.00 -20.57 -5.98
N CYS A 268 8.23 -20.50 -5.46
CA CYS A 268 9.16 -19.42 -5.72
C CYS A 268 10.31 -19.99 -6.57
N ILE A 269 10.50 -19.43 -7.76
CA ILE A 269 11.40 -19.95 -8.79
C ILE A 269 12.44 -18.87 -9.10
N ARG A 270 13.73 -19.23 -9.09
CA ARG A 270 14.83 -18.29 -9.36
C ARG A 270 15.49 -18.58 -10.70
N SER A 271 15.86 -17.51 -11.40
CA SER A 271 16.92 -17.55 -12.41
C SER A 271 18.05 -16.60 -12.01
N SER A 272 19.24 -17.16 -11.80
CA SER A 272 20.46 -16.42 -11.47
C SER A 272 21.17 -15.85 -12.70
N ASN A 273 20.93 -16.43 -13.89
CA ASN A 273 21.55 -16.04 -15.14
C ASN A 273 20.65 -15.20 -16.07
N ALA A 274 19.41 -14.88 -15.65
CA ALA A 274 18.49 -14.04 -16.43
C ALA A 274 19.05 -12.63 -16.71
N GLN A 275 19.90 -12.10 -15.84
CA GLN A 275 20.64 -10.84 -16.02
C GLN A 275 21.78 -10.91 -17.05
N ILE A 276 22.15 -12.09 -17.55
CA ILE A 276 23.29 -12.24 -18.48
C ILE A 276 22.77 -12.25 -19.92
N GLY A 277 22.96 -11.15 -20.64
CA GLY A 277 22.32 -10.91 -21.95
C GLY A 277 22.66 -11.93 -23.05
N ASN A 278 23.85 -12.53 -23.02
CA ASN A 278 24.28 -13.53 -24.02
C ASN A 278 24.00 -14.98 -23.61
N GLN A 279 23.23 -15.20 -22.54
CA GLN A 279 22.80 -16.53 -22.10
C GLN A 279 21.28 -16.66 -22.18
N THR A 280 20.81 -17.85 -22.52
CA THR A 280 19.40 -18.22 -22.31
C THR A 280 19.16 -18.39 -20.81
N PRO A 281 18.15 -17.71 -20.23
CA PRO A 281 17.77 -17.90 -18.83
C PRO A 281 17.47 -19.37 -18.52
N VAL A 282 17.93 -19.84 -17.36
CA VAL A 282 17.56 -21.14 -16.79
C VAL A 282 17.05 -20.93 -15.38
N PHE A 283 16.11 -21.77 -14.95
CA PHE A 283 15.59 -21.74 -13.60
C PHE A 283 16.37 -22.72 -12.73
N ASP A 284 17.33 -22.20 -11.97
CA ASP A 284 18.30 -22.98 -11.19
C ASP A 284 17.88 -23.25 -9.73
N GLN A 285 16.77 -22.66 -9.29
CA GLN A 285 16.14 -22.97 -8.00
C GLN A 285 14.61 -22.97 -8.13
N VAL A 286 13.98 -24.00 -7.57
CA VAL A 286 12.52 -24.19 -7.57
C VAL A 286 12.12 -24.60 -6.16
N THR A 287 11.51 -23.68 -5.42
CA THR A 287 11.17 -23.88 -4.01
C THR A 287 9.65 -23.98 -3.87
N PRO A 288 9.09 -25.10 -3.39
CA PRO A 288 7.68 -25.17 -3.04
C PRO A 288 7.39 -24.32 -1.79
N VAL A 289 6.26 -23.64 -1.80
CA VAL A 289 5.85 -22.65 -0.79
C VAL A 289 4.46 -23.01 -0.28
N ASN A 290 4.27 -23.01 1.03
CA ASN A 290 2.97 -23.23 1.63
C ASN A 290 2.31 -21.87 1.97
N MET A 291 1.31 -21.47 1.18
CA MET A 291 0.52 -20.25 1.42
C MET A 291 -0.65 -20.46 2.39
N GLY A 292 -0.87 -21.67 2.90
CA GLY A 292 -1.99 -21.98 3.81
C GLY A 292 -3.34 -22.20 3.12
N GLY A 293 -3.35 -22.29 1.79
CA GLY A 293 -4.54 -22.53 0.95
C GLY A 293 -4.14 -22.73 -0.50
N VAL A 294 -5.11 -22.65 -1.41
CA VAL A 294 -4.95 -22.68 -2.88
C VAL A 294 -5.62 -21.46 -3.50
N LEU A 295 -5.29 -21.06 -4.73
CA LEU A 295 -6.05 -20.01 -5.40
C LEU A 295 -7.50 -20.47 -5.67
N GLY A 296 -8.41 -19.50 -5.69
CA GLY A 296 -9.84 -19.72 -5.89
C GLY A 296 -10.44 -18.69 -6.85
N GLY A 297 -11.75 -18.78 -7.01
CA GLY A 297 -12.56 -17.85 -7.78
C GLY A 297 -13.99 -18.33 -7.86
N GLY A 298 -14.79 -17.66 -8.69
CA GLY A 298 -16.24 -17.78 -8.59
C GLY A 298 -16.77 -17.23 -7.25
N GLY A 299 -18.05 -17.45 -6.95
CA GLY A 299 -18.63 -16.92 -5.70
C GLY A 299 -18.69 -15.40 -5.67
N ILE A 300 -17.79 -14.74 -4.92
CA ILE A 300 -17.74 -13.27 -4.81
C ILE A 300 -17.33 -12.59 -6.12
N ASN A 301 -16.60 -13.30 -6.98
CA ASN A 301 -16.25 -12.85 -8.33
C ASN A 301 -16.68 -13.92 -9.36
N PRO A 302 -17.96 -13.96 -9.78
CA PRO A 302 -18.59 -15.17 -10.35
C PRO A 302 -17.91 -15.79 -11.57
N ALA A 303 -17.26 -14.99 -12.41
CA ALA A 303 -16.52 -15.43 -13.59
C ALA A 303 -15.03 -15.06 -13.55
N GLY A 304 -14.50 -14.66 -12.40
CA GLY A 304 -13.11 -14.24 -12.25
C GLY A 304 -12.40 -14.91 -11.08
N LEU A 305 -11.14 -14.55 -10.90
CA LEU A 305 -10.31 -15.00 -9.78
C LEU A 305 -10.79 -14.38 -8.47
N ASP A 306 -10.54 -15.03 -7.34
CA ASP A 306 -10.60 -14.37 -6.02
C ASP A 306 -9.31 -13.58 -5.75
N GLY A 307 -8.32 -13.68 -6.63
CA GLY A 307 -7.00 -13.08 -6.52
C GLY A 307 -5.94 -13.99 -7.16
N GLN A 308 -4.70 -13.53 -7.12
CA GLN A 308 -3.54 -14.22 -7.66
C GLN A 308 -2.34 -14.01 -6.73
N LEU A 309 -1.21 -14.65 -7.02
CA LEU A 309 -0.03 -14.53 -6.19
C LEU A 309 0.82 -13.32 -6.56
N PHE A 310 1.05 -12.42 -5.62
CA PHE A 310 2.03 -11.35 -5.76
C PHE A 310 3.34 -11.75 -5.08
N LEU A 311 4.45 -11.64 -5.82
CA LEU A 311 5.81 -11.73 -5.32
C LEU A 311 6.48 -10.37 -5.45
N ALA A 312 7.14 -9.92 -4.38
CA ALA A 312 7.96 -8.71 -4.38
C ALA A 312 9.23 -8.91 -3.56
N ILE A 313 10.29 -8.17 -3.92
CA ILE A 313 11.60 -8.26 -3.29
C ILE A 313 11.96 -6.95 -2.59
N ASP A 314 12.54 -7.05 -1.39
CA ASP A 314 13.10 -5.90 -0.71
C ASP A 314 14.36 -5.39 -1.43
N ARG A 315 14.33 -4.12 -1.84
CA ARG A 315 15.47 -3.41 -2.45
C ARG A 315 15.85 -2.15 -1.67
N SER A 316 15.46 -2.06 -0.40
CA SER A 316 15.68 -0.90 0.45
C SER A 316 17.15 -0.64 0.79
N GLY A 317 18.05 -1.60 0.54
CA GLY A 317 19.43 -1.55 1.01
C GLY A 317 19.58 -1.72 2.54
N GLY A 318 18.47 -1.90 3.26
CA GLY A 318 18.45 -2.12 4.71
C GLY A 318 18.77 -3.56 5.13
N PRO A 319 18.59 -3.89 6.42
CA PRO A 319 18.86 -5.24 6.96
C PRO A 319 18.05 -6.37 6.32
N THR A 320 16.96 -6.03 5.64
CA THR A 320 16.01 -6.95 5.01
C THR A 320 16.18 -7.02 3.50
N ASN A 321 17.16 -6.30 2.94
CA ASN A 321 17.44 -6.27 1.50
C ASN A 321 17.61 -7.68 0.91
N ASN A 322 16.98 -7.91 -0.24
CA ASN A 322 16.82 -9.20 -0.92
C ASN A 322 15.98 -10.25 -0.18
N ASN A 323 15.26 -9.90 0.88
CA ASN A 323 14.15 -10.74 1.33
C ASN A 323 13.10 -10.84 0.21
N ILE A 324 12.52 -12.04 0.10
CA ILE A 324 11.48 -12.33 -0.89
C ILE A 324 10.18 -12.50 -0.14
N TYR A 325 9.14 -11.84 -0.62
CA TYR A 325 7.83 -11.82 -0.01
C TYR A 325 6.81 -12.32 -1.01
N MET A 326 5.84 -13.11 -0.53
CA MET A 326 4.73 -13.58 -1.33
C MET A 326 3.42 -13.37 -0.57
N LEU A 327 2.40 -12.87 -1.26
CA LEU A 327 1.06 -12.63 -0.73
C LEU A 327 0.01 -13.07 -1.74
N ALA A 328 -1.05 -13.73 -1.26
CA ALA A 328 -2.20 -14.11 -2.08
C ALA A 328 -3.47 -14.17 -1.24
N SER A 329 -4.61 -13.92 -1.90
CA SER A 329 -5.91 -14.36 -1.40
C SER A 329 -6.10 -15.84 -1.75
N VAL A 330 -6.13 -16.70 -0.74
CA VAL A 330 -6.22 -18.16 -0.92
C VAL A 330 -7.43 -18.72 -0.21
N VAL A 331 -7.97 -19.83 -0.70
CA VAL A 331 -9.01 -20.63 -0.05
C VAL A 331 -8.33 -21.60 0.92
N PRO A 332 -8.43 -21.42 2.25
CA PRO A 332 -7.82 -22.35 3.18
C PRO A 332 -8.51 -23.73 3.14
N PRO A 333 -7.83 -24.80 3.57
CA PRO A 333 -8.42 -26.14 3.59
C PRO A 333 -9.75 -26.20 4.35
N GLY A 334 -10.78 -26.77 3.70
CA GLY A 334 -12.12 -26.91 4.29
C GLY A 334 -12.96 -25.62 4.31
N ARG A 335 -12.51 -24.55 3.68
CA ARG A 335 -13.25 -23.29 3.53
C ARG A 335 -13.88 -23.18 2.14
N SER A 336 -14.74 -22.18 1.98
CA SER A 336 -15.34 -21.76 0.70
C SER A 336 -15.18 -20.26 0.45
N THR A 337 -14.41 -19.57 1.29
CA THR A 337 -14.05 -18.16 1.18
C THR A 337 -12.57 -17.99 1.43
N THR A 338 -12.03 -16.86 1.01
CA THR A 338 -10.60 -16.59 1.03
C THR A 338 -10.13 -15.86 2.31
N ASP A 339 -8.85 -16.06 2.62
CA ASP A 339 -8.05 -15.26 3.55
C ASP A 339 -6.85 -14.67 2.80
N VAL A 340 -6.35 -13.51 3.24
CA VAL A 340 -5.11 -12.92 2.70
C VAL A 340 -3.94 -13.50 3.46
N MET A 341 -3.11 -14.28 2.78
CA MET A 341 -2.01 -15.03 3.36
C MET A 341 -0.67 -14.52 2.86
N PHE A 342 0.32 -14.51 3.74
CA PHE A 342 1.66 -14.00 3.51
C PHE A 342 2.73 -14.99 3.97
N VAL A 343 3.83 -15.04 3.22
CA VAL A 343 5.07 -15.74 3.59
C VAL A 343 6.28 -14.91 3.20
N ARG A 344 7.40 -15.17 3.87
CA ARG A 344 8.69 -14.53 3.56
C ARG A 344 9.83 -15.52 3.53
N SER A 345 10.82 -15.23 2.69
CA SER A 345 12.14 -15.86 2.70
C SER A 345 13.20 -14.84 3.07
N THR A 346 14.16 -15.28 3.89
CA THR A 346 15.32 -14.48 4.35
C THR A 346 16.65 -15.11 3.94
N ASP A 347 16.60 -16.16 3.10
CA ASP A 347 17.75 -16.98 2.72
C ASP A 347 17.85 -17.16 1.19
N GLY A 348 17.39 -16.14 0.43
CA GLY A 348 17.46 -16.15 -1.03
C GLY A 348 16.48 -17.12 -1.70
N GLY A 349 15.34 -17.36 -1.05
CA GLY A 349 14.24 -18.18 -1.58
C GLY A 349 14.43 -19.67 -1.34
N LEU A 350 15.39 -20.09 -0.51
CA LEU A 350 15.65 -21.50 -0.22
C LEU A 350 14.59 -22.08 0.74
N THR A 351 14.21 -21.30 1.74
CA THR A 351 13.13 -21.64 2.67
C THR A 351 12.20 -20.45 2.90
N PHE A 352 10.96 -20.75 3.31
CA PHE A 352 9.94 -19.77 3.62
C PHE A 352 9.40 -19.96 5.04
N SER A 353 8.93 -18.87 5.64
CA SER A 353 8.22 -18.89 6.92
C SER A 353 6.96 -19.77 6.84
N ALA A 354 6.40 -20.10 8.01
CA ALA A 354 5.02 -20.58 8.05
C ALA A 354 4.07 -19.52 7.45
N PRO A 355 2.96 -19.93 6.83
CA PRO A 355 1.96 -18.99 6.31
C PRO A 355 1.35 -18.18 7.44
N LEU A 356 1.30 -16.86 7.24
CA LEU A 356 0.74 -15.89 8.17
C LEU A 356 -0.51 -15.27 7.55
N ARG A 357 -1.62 -15.25 8.30
CA ARG A 357 -2.84 -14.56 7.87
C ARG A 357 -2.75 -13.06 8.18
N VAL A 358 -2.88 -12.22 7.16
CA VAL A 358 -2.78 -10.76 7.27
C VAL A 358 -4.10 -10.15 7.76
N ASN A 359 -5.23 -10.71 7.33
CA ASN A 359 -6.52 -10.28 7.84
C ASN A 359 -6.71 -10.66 9.32
N ASP A 360 -7.10 -9.68 10.14
CA ASP A 360 -7.12 -9.77 11.60
C ASP A 360 -8.52 -10.01 12.22
N ASP A 361 -9.54 -10.16 11.38
CA ASP A 361 -10.92 -10.45 11.79
C ASP A 361 -11.06 -11.89 12.33
N PRO A 362 -12.00 -12.16 13.26
CA PRO A 362 -12.29 -13.53 13.66
C PRO A 362 -12.69 -14.39 12.46
N VAL A 363 -12.10 -15.58 12.34
CA VAL A 363 -12.37 -16.50 11.22
C VAL A 363 -13.87 -16.71 11.03
N ASN A 364 -14.40 -16.22 9.91
CA ASN A 364 -15.82 -16.29 9.58
C ASN A 364 -16.00 -16.91 8.17
N PRO A 365 -16.65 -18.07 8.03
CA PRO A 365 -16.79 -18.79 6.75
C PRO A 365 -17.72 -18.11 5.74
N SER A 366 -18.39 -17.03 6.13
CA SER A 366 -19.24 -16.24 5.23
C SER A 366 -18.55 -14.98 4.73
N LYS A 367 -17.34 -14.65 5.20
CA LYS A 367 -16.63 -13.43 4.81
C LYS A 367 -15.50 -13.73 3.83
N TRP A 368 -15.32 -12.83 2.87
CA TRP A 368 -14.34 -12.91 1.79
C TRP A 368 -13.22 -11.90 2.01
N HIS A 369 -11.99 -12.31 1.69
CA HIS A 369 -10.79 -11.47 1.71
C HIS A 369 -10.01 -11.71 0.41
N TRP A 370 -10.34 -10.94 -0.60
CA TRP A 370 -10.06 -11.23 -2.00
C TRP A 370 -9.29 -10.08 -2.67
N PHE A 371 -8.66 -10.34 -3.81
CA PHE A 371 -7.77 -9.39 -4.51
C PHE A 371 -6.64 -8.83 -3.64
N GLY A 372 -6.08 -9.66 -2.75
CA GLY A 372 -4.90 -9.29 -1.97
C GLY A 372 -3.69 -9.00 -2.86
N THR A 373 -3.10 -7.82 -2.69
CA THR A 373 -1.86 -7.38 -3.32
C THR A 373 -1.01 -6.59 -2.34
N PHE A 374 0.29 -6.44 -2.62
CA PHE A 374 1.21 -5.67 -1.78
C PHE A 374 2.40 -5.15 -2.57
N SER A 375 3.12 -4.21 -1.98
CA SER A 375 4.41 -3.73 -2.50
C SER A 375 5.41 -3.46 -1.39
N VAL A 376 6.69 -3.37 -1.74
CA VAL A 376 7.78 -2.99 -0.84
C VAL A 376 8.17 -1.55 -1.09
N ALA A 377 8.05 -0.71 -0.06
CA ALA A 377 8.50 0.67 -0.09
C ALA A 377 10.03 0.77 -0.13
N PRO A 378 10.62 1.90 -0.60
CA PRO A 378 12.06 2.12 -0.61
C PRO A 378 12.75 2.02 0.78
N ASN A 379 11.98 2.16 1.87
CA ASN A 379 12.48 2.01 3.24
C ASN A 379 12.28 0.59 3.82
N GLY A 380 11.86 -0.38 3.02
CA GLY A 380 11.64 -1.78 3.42
C GLY A 380 10.27 -2.05 4.06
N ARG A 381 9.40 -1.04 4.19
CA ARG A 381 8.02 -1.24 4.65
C ARG A 381 7.22 -2.04 3.61
N LEU A 382 6.40 -2.97 4.08
CA LEU A 382 5.44 -3.69 3.25
C LEU A 382 4.08 -3.01 3.39
N ASP A 383 3.42 -2.72 2.28
CA ASP A 383 2.08 -2.13 2.23
C ASP A 383 1.15 -3.07 1.46
N ALA A 384 0.10 -3.58 2.11
CA ALA A 384 -0.83 -4.55 1.54
C ALA A 384 -2.27 -4.03 1.53
N VAL A 385 -2.99 -4.31 0.44
CA VAL A 385 -4.41 -3.98 0.28
C VAL A 385 -5.20 -5.15 -0.30
N TRP A 386 -6.49 -5.21 0.02
CA TRP A 386 -7.41 -6.26 -0.46
C TRP A 386 -8.86 -5.80 -0.37
N TYR A 387 -9.77 -6.51 -1.06
CA TYR A 387 -11.20 -6.38 -0.87
C TYR A 387 -11.72 -7.28 0.24
N ASP A 388 -12.63 -6.74 1.04
CA ASP A 388 -13.04 -7.35 2.30
C ASP A 388 -14.54 -7.17 2.52
N THR A 389 -15.23 -8.25 2.91
CA THR A 389 -16.68 -8.23 3.18
C THR A 389 -17.01 -8.30 4.67
N ARG A 390 -16.03 -8.19 5.57
CA ARG A 390 -16.20 -8.36 7.03
C ARG A 390 -17.27 -7.44 7.60
N ASN A 391 -17.39 -6.22 7.07
CA ASN A 391 -18.35 -5.21 7.52
C ASN A 391 -19.75 -5.33 6.89
N ALA A 392 -19.90 -6.17 5.86
CA ALA A 392 -21.13 -6.21 5.07
C ALA A 392 -22.20 -7.10 5.71
N ALA A 393 -23.41 -6.58 5.95
CA ALA A 393 -24.49 -7.41 6.49
C ALA A 393 -24.93 -8.52 5.53
N ASN A 394 -24.81 -8.29 4.21
CA ASN A 394 -25.16 -9.24 3.15
C ASN A 394 -24.04 -10.23 2.80
N ASN A 395 -22.87 -10.11 3.44
CA ASN A 395 -21.67 -10.92 3.21
C ASN A 395 -20.95 -10.71 1.87
N THR A 396 -21.41 -9.78 1.03
CA THR A 396 -20.88 -9.60 -0.32
C THR A 396 -20.44 -8.17 -0.63
N ASP A 397 -21.04 -7.14 -0.02
CA ASP A 397 -20.55 -5.78 -0.21
C ASP A 397 -19.09 -5.72 0.23
N SER A 398 -18.25 -5.17 -0.64
CA SER A 398 -16.82 -5.14 -0.45
C SER A 398 -16.36 -3.75 -0.10
N GLN A 399 -15.30 -3.68 0.70
CA GLN A 399 -14.52 -2.46 0.95
C GLN A 399 -13.06 -2.75 0.66
N LEU A 400 -12.31 -1.75 0.20
CA LEU A 400 -10.85 -1.83 0.18
C LEU A 400 -10.34 -1.71 1.61
N PHE A 401 -9.42 -2.59 2.00
CA PHE A 401 -8.73 -2.58 3.29
C PHE A 401 -7.22 -2.42 3.10
N TYR A 402 -6.55 -1.93 4.15
CA TYR A 402 -5.12 -1.70 4.18
C TYR A 402 -4.48 -2.16 5.49
N SER A 403 -3.28 -2.73 5.38
CA SER A 403 -2.37 -3.01 6.49
C SER A 403 -0.92 -2.87 6.01
N PHE A 404 0.00 -2.63 6.94
CA PHE A 404 1.43 -2.49 6.63
C PHE A 404 2.29 -3.22 7.66
N SER A 405 3.52 -3.55 7.25
CA SER A 405 4.54 -4.13 8.12
C SER A 405 5.85 -3.34 8.04
N THR A 406 6.47 -3.10 9.20
CA THR A 406 7.78 -2.43 9.30
C THR A 406 8.89 -3.35 9.80
N ASP A 407 8.58 -4.64 10.01
CA ASP A 407 9.50 -5.66 10.51
C ASP A 407 9.67 -6.82 9.52
N ALA A 408 9.58 -6.50 8.22
CA ALA A 408 9.67 -7.46 7.12
C ALA A 408 8.63 -8.58 7.20
N GLY A 409 7.39 -8.24 7.54
CA GLY A 409 6.25 -9.15 7.53
C GLY A 409 6.21 -10.13 8.70
N VAL A 410 6.92 -9.86 9.80
CA VAL A 410 6.77 -10.66 11.04
C VAL A 410 5.45 -10.30 11.72
N THR A 411 5.15 -9.01 11.78
CA THR A 411 3.88 -8.49 12.28
C THR A 411 3.29 -7.50 11.28
N TRP A 412 1.97 -7.36 11.35
CA TRP A 412 1.19 -6.47 10.51
C TRP A 412 0.39 -5.51 11.41
N SER A 413 0.21 -4.28 10.94
CA SER A 413 -0.60 -3.29 11.62
C SER A 413 -2.09 -3.68 11.62
N PRO A 414 -2.89 -3.15 12.55
CA PRO A 414 -4.34 -3.36 12.54
C PRO A 414 -4.92 -3.01 11.16
N ASN A 415 -5.79 -3.88 10.66
CA ASN A 415 -6.43 -3.68 9.37
C ASN A 415 -7.40 -2.50 9.44
N VAL A 416 -7.43 -1.66 8.42
CA VAL A 416 -8.39 -0.55 8.32
C VAL A 416 -9.07 -0.51 6.97
N ALA A 417 -10.35 -0.16 6.97
CA ALA A 417 -11.09 0.13 5.76
C ALA A 417 -10.62 1.47 5.16
N VAL A 418 -10.48 1.48 3.84
CA VAL A 418 -9.96 2.60 3.03
C VAL A 418 -11.04 3.22 2.16
N SER A 419 -12.10 2.47 1.84
CA SER A 419 -13.15 2.94 0.93
C SER A 419 -14.55 2.82 1.53
N GLN A 420 -15.51 3.53 0.93
CA GLN A 420 -16.93 3.20 1.09
C GLN A 420 -17.21 1.74 0.65
N PRO A 421 -18.26 1.10 1.19
CA PRO A 421 -18.72 -0.20 0.69
C PRO A 421 -19.29 -0.07 -0.73
N PHE A 422 -19.11 -1.11 -1.53
CA PHE A 422 -19.64 -1.19 -2.89
C PHE A 422 -20.14 -2.62 -3.18
N ASN A 423 -21.09 -2.75 -4.10
CA ASN A 423 -21.62 -4.04 -4.52
C ASN A 423 -20.77 -4.59 -5.68
N PRO A 424 -19.99 -5.68 -5.49
CA PRO A 424 -19.18 -6.28 -6.53
C PRO A 424 -20.01 -7.20 -7.41
N PHE A 425 -21.24 -6.84 -7.78
CA PHE A 425 -22.05 -7.58 -8.76
C PHE A 425 -22.77 -6.64 -9.74
N GLU A 426 -22.40 -5.36 -9.75
CA GLU A 426 -23.03 -4.32 -10.55
C GLU A 426 -22.01 -3.68 -11.51
N GLY A 427 -22.51 -3.01 -12.55
CA GLY A 427 -21.70 -2.18 -13.43
C GLY A 427 -20.88 -2.91 -14.49
N TYR A 428 -20.80 -4.24 -14.47
CA TYR A 428 -20.04 -4.99 -15.47
C TYR A 428 -20.61 -4.85 -16.88
N PRO A 429 -19.78 -5.09 -17.91
CA PRO A 429 -20.25 -5.31 -19.28
C PRO A 429 -21.09 -6.60 -19.38
N ASN A 430 -21.28 -7.17 -20.57
CA ASN A 430 -21.95 -8.48 -20.75
C ASN A 430 -21.12 -9.68 -20.17
N GLN A 431 -20.53 -9.51 -19.00
CA GLN A 431 -19.70 -10.44 -18.23
C GLN A 431 -20.16 -10.44 -16.77
N ASN A 432 -19.58 -11.31 -15.94
CA ASN A 432 -19.97 -11.50 -14.54
C ASN A 432 -18.76 -11.44 -13.58
N LYS A 433 -17.89 -10.42 -13.70
CA LYS A 433 -16.72 -10.21 -12.82
C LYS A 433 -16.32 -8.74 -12.73
N ILE A 434 -15.73 -8.31 -11.60
CA ILE A 434 -15.19 -6.94 -11.40
C ILE A 434 -13.77 -6.72 -11.93
N GLY A 435 -13.25 -7.71 -12.66
CA GLY A 435 -11.84 -7.88 -12.95
C GLY A 435 -11.25 -9.10 -12.27
N ASP A 436 -9.91 -9.17 -12.21
CA ASP A 436 -9.14 -10.29 -11.62
C ASP A 436 -8.02 -9.82 -10.67
N TYR A 437 -7.69 -8.52 -10.64
CA TYR A 437 -6.65 -7.95 -9.80
C TYR A 437 -6.81 -6.43 -9.59
N ILE A 438 -6.11 -5.95 -8.55
CA ILE A 438 -5.85 -4.55 -8.22
C ILE A 438 -4.35 -4.42 -7.89
N THR A 439 -3.82 -3.20 -7.81
CA THR A 439 -2.38 -3.01 -7.55
C THR A 439 -2.07 -1.85 -6.62
N ILE A 440 -0.87 -1.90 -6.05
CA ILE A 440 -0.30 -0.87 -5.20
C ILE A 440 1.17 -0.65 -5.55
N VAL A 441 1.61 0.60 -5.57
CA VAL A 441 3.03 0.99 -5.66
C VAL A 441 3.37 1.90 -4.49
N SER A 442 4.35 1.50 -3.68
CA SER A 442 4.72 2.21 -2.45
C SER A 442 5.97 3.08 -2.59
N ASP A 443 5.93 4.21 -1.89
CA ASP A 443 7.07 5.08 -1.62
C ASP A 443 7.34 5.12 -0.10
N ALA A 444 8.30 5.94 0.33
CA ALA A 444 8.71 5.98 1.73
C ALA A 444 7.58 6.40 2.70
N THR A 445 6.51 7.04 2.22
CA THR A 445 5.43 7.60 3.05
C THR A 445 4.14 6.78 3.05
N GLY A 446 3.92 5.92 2.04
CA GLY A 446 2.69 5.13 1.89
C GLY A 446 2.61 4.41 0.55
N GLY A 447 1.40 4.06 0.11
CA GLY A 447 1.13 3.34 -1.13
C GLY A 447 0.07 4.00 -2.02
N ASN A 448 0.32 3.97 -3.32
CA ASN A 448 -0.58 4.44 -4.38
C ASN A 448 -1.37 3.24 -4.92
N VAL A 449 -2.69 3.22 -4.73
CA VAL A 449 -3.54 2.07 -5.06
C VAL A 449 -4.42 2.39 -6.26
N ALA A 450 -4.48 1.47 -7.22
CA ALA A 450 -5.47 1.46 -8.29
C ALA A 450 -6.40 0.25 -8.12
N TYR A 451 -7.70 0.49 -8.12
CA TYR A 451 -8.71 -0.54 -7.88
C TYR A 451 -10.04 -0.24 -8.58
N SER A 452 -10.83 -1.27 -8.92
CA SER A 452 -12.17 -1.12 -9.52
C SER A 452 -13.30 -1.21 -8.49
N ALA A 453 -14.25 -0.28 -8.50
CA ALA A 453 -15.37 -0.28 -7.54
C ALA A 453 -16.65 0.26 -8.17
N THR A 454 -17.77 0.14 -7.45
CA THR A 454 -19.11 0.50 -7.94
C THR A 454 -19.74 1.68 -7.19
N PHE A 455 -19.04 2.82 -7.12
CA PHE A 455 -19.52 3.97 -6.33
C PHE A 455 -20.48 4.90 -7.08
N ASN A 456 -20.32 5.07 -8.39
CA ASN A 456 -21.22 5.88 -9.19
C ASN A 456 -22.55 5.15 -9.39
N PHE A 457 -23.65 5.90 -9.38
CA PHE A 457 -24.97 5.35 -9.64
C PHE A 457 -25.46 5.82 -11.00
N ASN A 458 -25.83 4.87 -11.87
CA ASN A 458 -26.42 5.14 -13.16
C ASN A 458 -27.96 5.14 -13.04
N PRO A 459 -28.63 6.30 -13.10
CA PRO A 459 -30.08 6.37 -12.95
C PRO A 459 -30.84 5.71 -14.11
N SER A 460 -30.25 5.68 -15.30
CA SER A 460 -30.85 5.12 -16.51
C SER A 460 -30.87 3.58 -16.51
N ARG A 461 -29.96 2.95 -15.76
CA ARG A 461 -29.93 1.49 -15.54
C ARG A 461 -30.43 1.07 -14.15
N ASN A 462 -30.58 2.01 -13.23
CA ASN A 462 -30.90 1.77 -11.82
C ASN A 462 -29.92 0.76 -11.16
N GLN A 463 -28.63 0.95 -11.42
CA GLN A 463 -27.51 0.16 -10.92
C GLN A 463 -26.28 1.04 -10.78
N HIS A 464 -25.32 0.61 -9.97
CA HIS A 464 -24.01 1.24 -9.89
C HIS A 464 -23.11 0.89 -11.09
N GLU A 465 -22.11 1.73 -11.35
CA GLU A 465 -21.18 1.64 -12.49
C GLU A 465 -19.82 1.12 -12.05
N GLU A 466 -19.21 0.25 -12.85
CA GLU A 466 -17.88 -0.29 -12.58
C GLU A 466 -16.81 0.69 -13.09
N ASP A 467 -16.17 1.40 -12.17
CA ASP A 467 -15.17 2.42 -12.47
C ASP A 467 -13.82 2.11 -11.83
N VAL A 468 -12.76 2.74 -12.33
CA VAL A 468 -11.41 2.68 -11.77
C VAL A 468 -11.17 3.86 -10.84
N TYR A 469 -10.61 3.57 -9.68
CA TYR A 469 -10.33 4.53 -8.61
C TYR A 469 -8.86 4.50 -8.22
N TYR A 470 -8.33 5.68 -7.93
CA TYR A 470 -7.08 5.90 -7.23
C TYR A 470 -7.34 6.21 -5.76
N VAL A 471 -6.55 5.65 -4.84
CA VAL A 471 -6.49 6.10 -3.45
C VAL A 471 -5.07 6.02 -2.90
N ARG A 472 -4.72 7.00 -2.07
CA ARG A 472 -3.46 7.01 -1.32
C ARG A 472 -3.67 6.38 0.06
N VAL A 473 -2.93 5.31 0.36
CA VAL A 473 -2.89 4.67 1.70
C VAL A 473 -1.57 5.00 2.39
N PHE A 474 -1.55 5.07 3.73
CA PHE A 474 -0.33 5.42 4.46
C PHE A 474 -0.37 4.96 5.93
N PRO A 475 0.79 4.62 6.54
CA PRO A 475 0.90 4.39 7.97
C PRO A 475 0.45 5.62 8.78
N GLY A 476 -0.38 5.40 9.80
CA GLY A 476 -1.02 6.48 10.57
C GLY A 476 -2.44 6.82 10.09
N GLY A 477 -2.79 6.44 8.85
CA GLY A 477 -4.17 6.52 8.35
C GLY A 477 -5.14 5.59 9.09
N GLN A 478 -4.61 4.66 9.91
CA GLN A 478 -5.39 3.81 10.81
C GLN A 478 -5.97 4.54 12.02
N LYS A 479 -5.51 5.76 12.31
CA LYS A 479 -5.99 6.51 13.47
C LYS A 479 -7.39 7.02 13.15
N ALA A 480 -8.41 6.35 13.69
CA ALA A 480 -9.79 6.76 13.53
C ALA A 480 -9.95 8.25 13.89
N THR A 481 -10.57 9.02 12.98
CA THR A 481 -11.31 10.21 13.39
C THR A 481 -12.27 9.76 14.49
N PRO A 482 -12.31 10.41 15.66
CA PRO A 482 -13.18 9.98 16.75
C PRO A 482 -14.63 10.03 16.29
N THR A 483 -15.23 8.87 16.03
CA THR A 483 -16.68 8.77 15.90
C THR A 483 -17.28 9.13 17.26
N PRO A 484 -18.14 10.16 17.36
CA PRO A 484 -18.74 10.53 18.64
C PRO A 484 -19.67 9.40 19.09
N THR A 485 -19.30 8.69 20.16
CA THR A 485 -20.21 7.79 20.87
C THR A 485 -20.12 8.08 22.36
N ALA A 486 -21.30 8.09 22.99
CA ALA A 486 -21.58 8.67 24.29
C ALA A 486 -20.66 8.20 25.43
N THR A 487 -20.28 9.16 26.27
CA THR A 487 -19.49 9.03 27.49
C THR A 487 -19.99 7.91 28.40
N ALA A 488 -19.16 6.88 28.60
CA ALA A 488 -19.25 5.98 29.75
C ALA A 488 -18.00 6.12 30.62
N SER A 489 -18.24 6.18 31.93
CA SER A 489 -17.27 6.42 33.02
C SER A 489 -16.13 5.38 33.07
N PRO A 490 -14.89 5.74 33.45
CA PRO A 490 -13.72 4.90 33.27
C PRO A 490 -13.51 3.87 34.40
N THR A 491 -12.98 2.69 34.06
CA THR A 491 -12.13 1.88 34.95
C THR A 491 -11.09 1.15 34.08
N GLY A 492 -9.83 1.18 34.50
CA GLY A 492 -8.66 1.08 33.60
C GLY A 492 -7.96 -0.27 33.45
N THR A 493 -6.81 -0.19 32.74
CA THR A 493 -5.69 -1.15 32.45
C THR A 493 -5.62 -1.54 30.95
N PRO A 494 -4.46 -1.72 30.28
CA PRO A 494 -3.04 -1.47 30.60
C PRO A 494 -2.33 -0.46 29.66
N THR A 495 -1.12 -0.07 30.03
CA THR A 495 -0.23 0.88 29.36
C THR A 495 0.29 0.39 28.01
N SER A 496 -0.01 1.12 26.93
CA SER A 496 0.69 1.03 25.64
C SER A 496 2.01 1.79 25.72
N THR A 497 3.09 1.19 25.22
CA THR A 497 4.36 1.90 24.99
C THR A 497 4.15 2.97 23.92
N PRO A 498 4.37 4.27 24.21
CA PRO A 498 4.07 5.33 23.26
C PRO A 498 5.11 5.37 22.13
N THR A 499 4.63 5.45 20.89
CA THR A 499 5.34 6.07 19.77
C THR A 499 5.77 7.47 20.21
N PRO A 500 7.03 7.90 19.98
CA PRO A 500 7.51 9.19 20.46
C PRO A 500 6.62 10.31 19.93
N THR A 501 6.04 11.09 20.83
CA THR A 501 5.24 12.27 20.52
C THR A 501 6.14 13.28 19.79
N PRO A 502 5.74 13.80 18.61
CA PRO A 502 6.43 14.92 18.00
C PRO A 502 6.38 16.12 18.95
N CYS A 503 7.54 16.70 19.23
CA CYS A 503 7.67 17.85 20.11
C CYS A 503 8.00 19.07 19.27
N ASP A 504 7.34 20.20 19.57
CA ASP A 504 7.72 21.50 19.03
C ASP A 504 9.17 21.79 19.46
N THR A 505 10.01 22.11 18.48
CA THR A 505 11.41 22.48 18.69
C THR A 505 11.59 23.87 19.30
N GLY A 506 10.57 24.73 19.22
CA GLY A 506 10.65 26.15 19.59
C GLY A 506 11.56 26.97 18.67
N ILE A 507 11.97 26.41 17.53
CA ILE A 507 12.87 27.07 16.57
C ILE A 507 12.11 28.12 15.75
N ILE A 508 10.88 27.82 15.35
CA ILE A 508 9.99 28.82 14.76
C ILE A 508 9.44 29.67 15.90
N GLN A 509 9.75 30.96 15.87
CA GLN A 509 9.31 31.93 16.86
C GLN A 509 8.12 32.72 16.34
N ASN A 510 7.19 33.08 17.23
CA ASN A 510 5.97 33.82 16.86
C ASN A 510 5.19 33.12 15.72
N GLY A 511 5.15 31.77 15.72
CA GLY A 511 4.53 30.98 14.66
C GLY A 511 3.01 31.11 14.55
N GLY A 512 2.35 31.47 15.65
CA GLY A 512 0.92 31.83 15.68
C GLY A 512 0.65 33.32 15.73
N PHE A 513 1.66 34.18 15.47
CA PHE A 513 1.53 35.64 15.35
C PHE A 513 0.89 36.41 16.53
N GLU A 514 0.68 35.77 17.68
CA GLU A 514 0.02 36.33 18.88
C GLU A 514 0.73 37.53 19.55
N THR A 515 1.91 37.91 19.07
CA THR A 515 2.55 39.17 19.49
C THR A 515 1.90 40.40 18.85
N GLY A 516 0.99 40.21 17.89
CA GLY A 516 0.33 41.29 17.15
C GLY A 516 1.25 42.03 16.18
N SER A 517 2.42 41.45 15.86
CA SER A 517 3.41 42.01 14.94
C SER A 517 4.24 40.91 14.27
N PHE A 518 4.87 41.19 13.13
CA PHE A 518 5.69 40.20 12.42
C PHE A 518 6.95 39.74 13.15
N PRO A 519 7.80 40.60 13.76
CA PRO A 519 9.09 40.16 14.29
C PRO A 519 8.98 38.91 15.19
N PRO A 520 9.81 37.87 14.96
CA PRO A 520 11.01 37.84 14.12
C PRO A 520 10.78 37.45 12.65
N TRP A 521 9.54 37.36 12.17
CA TRP A 521 9.27 37.26 10.74
C TRP A 521 9.70 38.53 10.02
N ALA A 522 10.38 38.36 8.88
CA ALA A 522 10.81 39.46 8.02
C ALA A 522 9.83 39.60 6.85
N ILE A 523 9.40 40.83 6.59
CA ILE A 523 8.67 41.17 5.36
C ILE A 523 9.68 41.26 4.20
N ASP A 524 9.31 40.69 3.06
CA ASP A 524 10.13 40.60 1.84
C ASP A 524 9.43 41.29 0.66
N GLY A 525 8.14 40.99 0.45
CA GLY A 525 7.30 41.63 -0.56
C GLY A 525 6.55 42.83 0.03
N HIS A 526 6.84 44.02 -0.50
CA HIS A 526 6.35 45.31 0.01
C HIS A 526 5.34 46.01 -0.91
N ASN A 527 4.93 45.38 -2.01
CA ASN A 527 3.95 45.98 -2.92
C ASN A 527 2.54 45.97 -2.30
N ASN A 528 2.30 45.04 -1.40
CA ASN A 528 1.26 45.08 -0.38
C ASN A 528 1.84 44.46 0.90
N ASP A 529 2.21 45.29 1.88
CA ASP A 529 2.83 44.78 3.10
C ASP A 529 1.88 43.77 3.76
N PRO A 530 2.32 42.52 4.01
CA PRO A 530 1.51 41.58 4.75
C PRO A 530 1.24 42.15 6.15
N VAL A 531 0.11 41.78 6.75
CA VAL A 531 -0.36 42.29 8.04
C VAL A 531 -0.55 41.17 9.05
N VAL A 532 -0.30 41.44 10.34
CA VAL A 532 -0.81 40.57 11.41
C VAL A 532 -2.20 41.08 11.77
N THR A 533 -3.20 40.22 11.69
CA THR A 533 -4.63 40.58 11.75
C THR A 533 -5.39 39.69 12.71
N THR A 534 -6.54 40.19 13.19
CA THR A 534 -7.50 39.46 14.02
C THR A 534 -8.77 39.07 13.25
N GLU A 535 -8.80 39.31 11.94
CA GLU A 535 -9.97 39.04 11.09
C GLU A 535 -10.26 37.55 10.94
N GLN A 536 -9.19 36.75 10.90
CA GLN A 536 -9.24 35.30 10.78
C GLN A 536 -8.05 34.72 11.56
N ALA A 537 -8.27 33.70 12.39
CA ALA A 537 -7.23 33.00 13.14
C ALA A 537 -7.61 31.51 13.24
N HIS A 538 -6.63 30.61 13.17
CA HIS A 538 -6.84 29.17 13.34
C HIS A 538 -6.82 28.82 14.83
N SER A 539 -5.78 29.29 15.53
CA SER A 539 -5.71 29.26 16.98
C SER A 539 -5.45 30.66 17.53
N GLY A 540 -5.65 30.86 18.84
CA GLY A 540 -5.43 32.17 19.45
C GLY A 540 -6.34 33.28 18.92
N THR A 541 -5.76 34.45 18.64
CA THR A 541 -6.46 35.68 18.26
C THR A 541 -5.89 36.38 17.03
N HIS A 542 -4.68 36.05 16.61
CA HIS A 542 -4.01 36.68 15.48
C HIS A 542 -3.58 35.64 14.44
N SER A 543 -3.45 36.06 13.18
CA SER A 543 -2.71 35.33 12.15
C SER A 543 -2.00 36.32 11.23
N ALA A 544 -1.09 35.85 10.39
CA ALA A 544 -0.51 36.67 9.33
C ALA A 544 -1.37 36.58 8.06
N ARG A 545 -1.62 37.71 7.40
CA ARG A 545 -2.27 37.78 6.08
C ARG A 545 -1.30 38.36 5.06
N ALA A 546 -1.07 37.63 3.97
CA ALA A 546 -0.50 38.16 2.74
C ALA A 546 -1.64 38.43 1.74
N GLY A 547 -1.51 39.50 0.96
CA GLY A 547 -2.55 39.93 0.01
C GLY A 547 -3.79 40.55 0.69
N ASP A 548 -4.83 40.79 -0.11
CA ASP A 548 -6.07 41.42 0.34
C ASP A 548 -7.30 40.55 0.07
N VAL A 549 -8.32 40.71 0.93
CA VAL A 549 -9.62 40.01 0.80
C VAL A 549 -10.72 40.93 0.30
N SER A 550 -10.45 42.22 0.21
CA SER A 550 -11.36 43.26 -0.26
C SER A 550 -10.61 44.56 -0.46
N GLY A 551 -10.85 45.28 -1.56
CA GLY A 551 -10.35 46.64 -1.72
C GLY A 551 -10.08 47.01 -3.17
N SER A 552 -9.09 47.90 -3.36
CA SER A 552 -8.46 48.06 -4.66
C SER A 552 -7.27 47.12 -4.69
N GLU A 553 -7.30 46.18 -5.62
CA GLU A 553 -6.28 45.15 -5.72
C GLU A 553 -4.88 45.76 -6.00
N PRO A 554 -3.85 45.38 -5.23
CA PRO A 554 -2.49 45.89 -5.40
C PRO A 554 -1.72 45.11 -6.48
N PHE A 555 -0.76 45.76 -7.15
CA PHE A 555 0.09 45.10 -8.15
C PHE A 555 1.41 44.58 -7.54
N GLY A 556 1.59 43.27 -7.52
CA GLY A 556 2.81 42.53 -7.19
C GLY A 556 2.76 41.76 -5.87
N ASP A 557 3.94 41.46 -5.31
CA ASP A 557 4.05 40.48 -4.22
C ASP A 557 3.82 41.08 -2.83
N SER A 558 2.98 40.39 -2.06
CA SER A 558 2.90 40.45 -0.59
C SER A 558 3.57 39.22 -0.01
N SER A 559 4.67 39.35 0.73
CA SER A 559 5.34 38.16 1.27
C SER A 559 6.17 38.40 2.52
N PHE A 560 6.30 37.34 3.31
CA PHE A 560 7.08 37.32 4.55
C PHE A 560 7.72 35.95 4.76
N TYR A 561 8.79 35.91 5.56
CA TYR A 561 9.51 34.68 5.86
C TYR A 561 10.11 34.66 7.27
N GLN A 562 10.46 33.46 7.73
CA GLN A 562 11.36 33.28 8.88
C GLN A 562 12.53 32.40 8.49
N GLN A 563 13.74 32.86 8.83
CA GLN A 563 14.97 32.10 8.65
C GLN A 563 15.26 31.24 9.87
N PHE A 564 15.56 29.96 9.66
CA PHE A 564 15.93 29.05 10.73
C PHE A 564 16.91 27.98 10.24
N THR A 565 17.68 27.43 11.18
CA THR A 565 18.51 26.26 10.90
C THR A 565 17.70 25.00 11.18
N VAL A 566 17.56 24.17 10.16
CA VAL A 566 16.87 22.89 10.30
C VAL A 566 17.69 21.98 11.20
N PRO A 567 17.11 21.37 12.24
CA PRO A 567 17.81 20.42 13.08
C PRO A 567 18.45 19.26 12.31
N ALA A 568 19.53 18.71 12.84
CA ALA A 568 20.22 17.57 12.23
C ALA A 568 19.44 16.24 12.32
N ALA A 569 18.42 16.17 13.18
CA ALA A 569 17.52 15.01 13.27
C ALA A 569 16.25 15.25 12.45
N GLN A 570 15.55 14.17 12.09
CA GLN A 570 14.29 14.21 11.35
C GLN A 570 13.37 15.30 11.92
N SER A 571 12.85 16.17 11.07
CA SER A 571 11.98 17.26 11.47
C SER A 571 10.86 17.48 10.46
N ILE A 572 9.70 17.89 10.95
CA ILE A 572 8.51 18.18 10.13
C ILE A 572 8.09 19.61 10.42
N LEU A 573 8.09 20.47 9.42
CA LEU A 573 7.47 21.78 9.51
C LEU A 573 5.97 21.61 9.29
N SER A 574 5.16 22.25 10.13
CA SER A 574 3.71 22.30 9.99
C SER A 574 3.24 23.73 10.09
N PHE A 575 2.22 24.10 9.32
CA PHE A 575 1.53 25.38 9.43
C PHE A 575 0.09 25.22 8.95
N TYR A 576 -0.76 26.15 9.35
CA TYR A 576 -2.11 26.26 8.80
C TYR A 576 -2.17 27.43 7.82
N HIS A 577 -2.90 27.24 6.73
CA HIS A 577 -3.22 28.32 5.80
C HIS A 577 -4.71 28.36 5.47
N TRP A 578 -5.20 29.54 5.11
CA TRP A 578 -6.58 29.79 4.67
C TRP A 578 -6.52 30.68 3.45
N ASP A 579 -7.03 30.18 2.32
CA ASP A 579 -6.84 30.80 1.02
C ASP A 579 -8.12 31.48 0.52
N TYR A 580 -7.92 32.62 -0.13
CA TYR A 580 -8.95 33.41 -0.79
C TYR A 580 -8.43 33.94 -2.12
N THR A 581 -9.25 33.84 -3.16
CA THR A 581 -9.02 34.50 -4.43
C THR A 581 -10.35 34.69 -5.15
N THR A 582 -10.46 35.77 -5.90
CA THR A 582 -11.55 35.97 -6.89
C THR A 582 -11.07 35.94 -8.34
N ASP A 583 -9.79 35.62 -8.54
CA ASP A 583 -9.14 35.56 -9.84
C ASP A 583 -8.70 34.11 -10.13
N SER A 584 -7.61 33.97 -10.87
CA SER A 584 -7.14 32.76 -11.52
C SER A 584 -5.62 32.76 -11.52
N ILE A 585 -5.05 31.56 -11.49
CA ILE A 585 -3.60 31.33 -11.33
C ILE A 585 -2.71 31.98 -12.40
N THR A 586 -3.30 32.48 -13.49
CA THR A 586 -2.55 33.19 -14.55
C THR A 586 -2.12 34.58 -14.11
N PHE A 587 -2.91 35.20 -13.23
CA PHE A 587 -2.80 36.60 -12.84
C PHE A 587 -2.45 36.69 -11.35
N ASP A 588 -3.15 35.89 -10.53
CA ASP A 588 -3.02 35.90 -9.07
C ASP A 588 -2.78 34.53 -8.49
N TRP A 589 -1.96 34.44 -7.44
CA TRP A 589 -1.67 33.16 -6.80
C TRP A 589 -1.18 33.29 -5.36
N GLN A 590 -1.33 32.19 -4.61
CA GLN A 590 -0.75 31.98 -3.30
C GLN A 590 0.38 30.95 -3.38
N ASP A 591 1.47 31.23 -2.68
CA ASP A 591 2.68 30.42 -2.68
C ASP A 591 3.21 30.17 -1.26
N ALA A 592 3.79 28.98 -1.09
CA ALA A 592 4.67 28.69 0.04
C ALA A 592 5.94 28.00 -0.44
N TYR A 593 7.08 28.45 0.08
CA TYR A 593 8.41 28.00 -0.34
C TYR A 593 9.31 27.68 0.85
N ILE A 594 10.18 26.67 0.68
CA ILE A 594 11.46 26.64 1.38
C ILE A 594 12.49 27.29 0.46
N THR A 595 13.18 28.31 0.95
CA THR A 595 14.24 29.01 0.21
C THR A 595 15.58 28.94 0.94
N ASP A 596 16.67 29.12 0.21
CA ASP A 596 17.97 29.39 0.82
C ASP A 596 18.01 30.80 1.44
N THR A 597 19.13 31.17 2.06
CA THR A 597 19.31 32.50 2.67
C THR A 597 19.36 33.66 1.67
N ASN A 598 19.50 33.39 0.37
CA ASN A 598 19.67 34.40 -0.67
C ASN A 598 18.39 34.73 -1.44
N GLY A 599 17.38 33.87 -1.41
CA GLY A 599 16.17 34.06 -2.25
C GLY A 599 15.79 32.82 -3.02
N THR A 600 16.75 31.92 -3.23
CA THR A 600 16.60 30.80 -4.16
C THR A 600 15.61 29.80 -3.60
N ILE A 601 14.58 29.49 -4.38
CA ILE A 601 13.61 28.45 -4.02
C ILE A 601 14.33 27.11 -4.04
N LEU A 602 14.34 26.44 -2.89
CA LEU A 602 14.86 25.09 -2.71
C LEU A 602 13.75 24.04 -2.85
N GLN A 603 12.53 24.40 -2.42
CA GLN A 603 11.33 23.59 -2.60
C GLN A 603 10.11 24.49 -2.68
N THR A 604 9.26 24.25 -3.68
CA THR A 604 7.89 24.76 -3.72
C THR A 604 7.00 23.84 -2.90
N ILE A 605 6.37 24.36 -1.86
CA ILE A 605 5.40 23.62 -1.04
C ILE A 605 4.06 23.61 -1.77
N PHE A 606 3.62 24.78 -2.23
CA PHE A 606 2.52 24.93 -3.19
C PHE A 606 2.69 26.21 -4.01
N HIS A 607 2.06 26.20 -5.18
CA HIS A 607 1.78 27.35 -6.04
C HIS A 607 0.36 27.16 -6.55
N GLN A 608 -0.57 27.98 -6.08
CA GLN A 608 -2.00 27.70 -6.19
C GLN A 608 -2.82 28.99 -6.33
N CYS A 609 -4.08 28.85 -6.69
CA CYS A 609 -5.04 29.94 -6.76
C CYS A 609 -6.38 29.40 -6.23
N GLU A 610 -6.44 29.25 -4.91
CA GLU A 610 -7.53 28.55 -4.23
C GLU A 610 -8.40 29.51 -3.44
N ASN A 611 -9.71 29.22 -3.39
CA ASN A 611 -10.71 29.99 -2.64
C ASN A 611 -11.47 29.08 -1.65
N GLY A 612 -10.75 28.14 -1.05
CA GLY A 612 -11.32 27.11 -0.19
C GLY A 612 -11.94 27.66 1.10
N GLN A 613 -11.51 28.86 1.54
CA GLN A 613 -12.02 29.56 2.73
C GLN A 613 -12.16 28.67 3.98
N THR A 614 -11.24 27.71 4.12
CA THR A 614 -11.15 26.81 5.27
C THR A 614 -9.68 26.66 5.66
N TRP A 615 -9.41 26.40 6.94
CA TRP A 615 -8.05 26.21 7.44
C TRP A 615 -7.54 24.83 7.04
N ILE A 616 -6.42 24.79 6.33
CA ILE A 616 -5.76 23.58 5.85
C ILE A 616 -4.42 23.44 6.59
N ASN A 617 -4.17 22.27 7.18
CA ASN A 617 -2.88 21.95 7.77
C ASN A 617 -1.92 21.44 6.70
N GLN A 618 -0.85 22.19 6.45
CA GLN A 618 0.25 21.78 5.61
C GLN A 618 1.37 21.19 6.46
N GLN A 619 1.95 20.07 6.01
CA GLN A 619 3.13 19.47 6.61
C GLN A 619 4.22 19.26 5.56
N VAL A 620 5.46 19.54 5.94
CA VAL A 620 6.63 19.49 5.07
C VAL A 620 7.74 18.74 5.79
N ASP A 621 8.24 17.67 5.17
CA ASP A 621 9.44 16.98 5.66
C ASP A 621 10.66 17.87 5.46
N MET A 622 11.26 18.31 6.57
CA MET A 622 12.43 19.17 6.56
C MET A 622 13.73 18.37 6.61
N THR A 623 13.66 17.04 6.69
CA THR A 623 14.84 16.16 6.74
C THR A 623 15.82 16.36 5.59
N PRO A 624 15.42 16.61 4.33
CA PRO A 624 16.34 16.91 3.24
C PRO A 624 17.23 18.15 3.47
N PHE A 625 16.77 19.06 4.33
CA PHE A 625 17.47 20.30 4.69
C PHE A 625 18.19 20.19 6.04
N ALA A 626 18.29 19.02 6.65
CA ALA A 626 18.89 18.82 7.97
C ALA A 626 20.29 19.46 8.07
N GLY A 627 20.48 20.31 9.08
CA GLY A 627 21.72 21.05 9.30
C GLY A 627 21.92 22.29 8.39
N GLN A 628 21.03 22.53 7.43
CA GLN A 628 21.06 23.72 6.57
C GLN A 628 20.29 24.88 7.20
N THR A 629 20.70 26.11 6.89
CA THR A 629 19.92 27.31 7.21
C THR A 629 19.06 27.67 6.02
N VAL A 630 17.74 27.64 6.22
CA VAL A 630 16.72 27.86 5.19
C VAL A 630 15.72 28.91 5.66
N ARG A 631 14.80 29.31 4.79
CA ARG A 631 13.67 30.17 5.12
C ARG A 631 12.36 29.52 4.70
N ILE A 632 11.37 29.51 5.59
CA ILE A 632 9.96 29.29 5.20
C ILE A 632 9.41 30.64 4.75
N LYS A 633 8.94 30.73 3.49
CA LYS A 633 8.40 31.95 2.88
C LYS A 633 6.96 31.71 2.44
N PHE A 634 6.09 32.67 2.77
CA PHE A 634 4.69 32.75 2.33
C PHE A 634 4.53 33.97 1.43
N LEU A 635 3.87 33.81 0.30
CA LEU A 635 3.72 34.86 -0.70
C LEU A 635 2.34 34.81 -1.34
N VAL A 636 1.81 35.99 -1.65
CA VAL A 636 0.68 36.20 -2.54
C VAL A 636 1.10 37.16 -3.63
N HIS A 637 0.84 36.82 -4.88
CA HIS A 637 0.99 37.71 -6.03
C HIS A 637 -0.38 38.17 -6.49
N GLN A 638 -0.47 39.46 -6.83
CA GLN A 638 -1.67 40.11 -7.37
C GLN A 638 -1.34 40.94 -8.60
N ASP A 639 -2.23 41.01 -9.59
CA ASP A 639 -1.99 41.69 -10.88
C ASP A 639 -2.59 43.12 -10.94
N GLY A 640 -3.46 43.47 -10.00
CA GLY A 640 -4.01 44.80 -9.77
C GLY A 640 -5.29 45.13 -10.56
N PHE A 641 -6.12 44.14 -10.94
CA PHE A 641 -7.31 44.32 -11.78
C PHE A 641 -8.69 44.18 -11.10
N GLY A 642 -8.75 44.21 -9.78
CA GLY A 642 -9.99 44.36 -8.98
C GLY A 642 -10.59 43.04 -8.51
N ASP A 643 -9.80 41.98 -8.47
CA ASP A 643 -10.15 40.61 -8.12
C ASP A 643 -9.20 40.02 -7.06
N ASP A 644 -9.22 40.67 -5.89
CA ASP A 644 -8.39 40.40 -4.72
C ASP A 644 -8.04 38.92 -4.43
N THR A 645 -6.79 38.71 -4.04
CA THR A 645 -6.22 37.43 -3.61
C THR A 645 -5.49 37.57 -2.28
N ALA A 646 -5.71 36.62 -1.36
CA ALA A 646 -5.07 36.58 -0.06
C ALA A 646 -4.81 35.17 0.45
N MET A 647 -3.91 35.10 1.44
CA MET A 647 -3.63 33.91 2.22
C MET A 647 -3.42 34.31 3.68
N TYR A 648 -4.16 33.69 4.60
CA TYR A 648 -3.87 33.76 6.02
C TYR A 648 -3.01 32.56 6.41
N VAL A 649 -2.05 32.77 7.31
CA VAL A 649 -1.12 31.75 7.81
C VAL A 649 -1.08 31.83 9.32
N ASP A 650 -1.17 30.66 9.96
CA ASP A 650 -1.19 30.54 11.41
C ASP A 650 -0.52 29.24 11.87
N ASP A 651 -0.22 29.14 13.17
CA ASP A 651 0.31 27.95 13.84
C ASP A 651 1.53 27.30 13.14
N VAL A 652 2.50 28.13 12.73
CA VAL A 652 3.75 27.64 12.12
C VAL A 652 4.66 27.03 13.19
N VAL A 653 4.93 25.73 13.10
CA VAL A 653 5.68 24.95 14.08
C VAL A 653 6.64 23.99 13.39
N LEU A 654 7.85 23.82 13.93
CA LEU A 654 8.79 22.79 13.50
C LEU A 654 8.86 21.69 14.55
N TYR A 655 8.42 20.49 14.21
CA TYR A 655 8.40 19.33 15.08
C TYR A 655 9.63 18.44 14.90
N GLN A 656 10.03 17.75 15.98
CA GLN A 656 10.98 16.64 15.96
C GLN A 656 10.51 15.45 16.78
N PRO A 657 10.95 14.22 16.46
CA PRO A 657 10.79 13.08 17.36
C PRO A 657 11.50 13.38 18.68
N CYS A 658 10.76 13.49 19.77
CA CYS A 658 11.38 13.59 21.09
C CYS A 658 12.19 12.33 21.36
N GLY A 659 13.49 12.48 21.64
CA GLY A 659 14.26 11.42 22.28
C GLY A 659 13.56 11.04 23.57
N THR A 660 13.42 9.74 23.85
CA THR A 660 13.07 9.32 25.20
C THR A 660 14.11 9.94 26.13
N GLN A 661 13.67 10.68 27.16
CA GLN A 661 14.61 11.12 28.18
C GLN A 661 15.35 9.87 28.67
N SER A 662 16.68 9.88 28.54
CA SER A 662 17.51 8.92 29.27
C SER A 662 17.05 8.98 30.72
N PRO A 663 16.67 7.84 31.36
CA PRO A 663 16.13 7.88 32.70
C PRO A 663 17.10 8.65 33.58
N THR A 664 16.64 9.76 34.16
CA THR A 664 17.37 10.43 35.23
C THR A 664 17.65 9.35 36.27
N PRO A 665 18.91 9.13 36.70
CA PRO A 665 19.22 8.08 37.66
C PRO A 665 18.33 8.30 38.89
N THR A 666 17.47 7.32 39.16
CA THR A 666 16.65 7.30 40.37
C THR A 666 17.58 7.55 41.57
N PRO A 667 17.37 8.58 42.40
CA PRO A 667 18.18 8.75 43.59
C PRO A 667 18.05 7.48 44.42
N THR A 668 19.20 6.86 44.72
CA THR A 668 19.27 5.72 45.62
C THR A 668 18.55 6.09 46.91
N PRO A 669 17.57 5.28 47.40
CA PRO A 669 16.88 5.60 48.64
C PRO A 669 17.92 5.72 49.76
N THR A 670 18.01 6.93 50.31
CA THR A 670 18.79 7.17 51.53
C THR A 670 18.08 6.42 52.66
N ALA A 671 18.84 5.60 53.39
CA ALA A 671 18.33 4.82 54.51
C ALA A 671 17.58 5.72 55.49
N THR A 672 16.32 5.38 55.77
CA THR A 672 15.56 5.95 56.88
C THR A 672 16.33 5.73 58.18
N PRO A 673 16.54 6.76 59.01
CA PRO A 673 17.31 6.61 60.25
C PRO A 673 16.62 5.65 61.21
N THR A 674 17.34 4.59 61.57
CA THR A 674 17.01 3.67 62.64
C THR A 674 16.84 4.43 63.96
N ALA A 675 15.72 4.20 64.65
CA ALA A 675 15.50 4.72 66.00
C ALA A 675 16.64 4.29 66.95
N THR A 676 17.27 5.27 67.59
CA THR A 676 18.36 5.06 68.56
C THR A 676 17.79 4.51 69.88
N PRO A 677 18.34 3.42 70.43
CA PRO A 677 17.94 2.87 71.74
C PRO A 677 18.51 3.70 72.92
N THR A 678 17.73 3.84 73.99
CA THR A 678 18.09 4.50 75.27
C THR A 678 18.39 3.41 76.34
N PRO A 679 19.31 3.64 77.34
CA PRO A 679 20.37 2.68 77.69
C PRO A 679 20.23 1.82 78.98
N THR A 680 21.01 0.72 79.00
CA THR A 680 21.92 0.16 80.06
C THR A 680 21.31 -0.37 81.39
N SER A 681 21.60 -1.59 81.88
CA SER A 681 22.89 -2.02 82.46
C SER A 681 22.99 -3.55 82.74
N THR A 682 24.10 -4.14 82.26
CA THR A 682 25.11 -5.07 82.87
C THR A 682 24.70 -6.23 83.82
N PRO A 683 25.36 -7.42 83.78
CA PRO A 683 26.80 -7.55 84.06
C PRO A 683 27.64 -8.55 83.22
N ARG A 684 28.94 -8.25 83.19
CA ARG A 684 30.12 -9.00 82.69
C ARG A 684 30.52 -10.12 83.66
N PRO A 685 30.91 -11.35 83.20
CA PRO A 685 32.33 -11.75 83.00
C PRO A 685 32.50 -12.82 81.89
N THR A 686 33.65 -13.29 81.38
CA THR A 686 35.11 -13.04 81.35
C THR A 686 35.65 -14.10 80.34
N PRO A 687 36.75 -13.89 79.62
CA PRO A 687 37.05 -14.59 78.36
C PRO A 687 38.01 -15.78 78.49
N THR A 688 37.99 -16.72 77.53
CA THR A 688 39.13 -17.13 76.65
C THR A 688 38.84 -18.40 75.82
N PRO A 689 39.39 -18.51 74.60
CA PRO A 689 40.02 -19.77 74.21
C PRO A 689 41.40 -19.60 73.53
N ARG A 690 42.32 -20.55 73.78
CA ARG A 690 43.67 -20.61 73.20
C ARG A 690 43.92 -21.92 72.41
N SER A 691 44.39 -21.75 71.17
CA SER A 691 45.34 -22.50 70.30
C SER A 691 45.34 -24.04 70.06
N GLN A 692 45.38 -24.39 68.74
CA GLN A 692 46.20 -25.42 67.99
C GLN A 692 46.01 -26.95 68.23
N PRO A 693 46.57 -27.89 67.40
CA PRO A 693 47.01 -27.92 65.99
C PRO A 693 46.55 -29.19 65.16
N THR A 694 47.11 -29.32 63.94
CA THR A 694 47.01 -30.26 62.78
C THR A 694 46.81 -31.80 62.97
N PRO A 695 46.23 -32.52 61.96
CA PRO A 695 46.15 -34.00 61.95
C PRO A 695 47.28 -34.73 61.20
N ARG A 696 47.70 -35.91 61.72
CA ARG A 696 48.64 -36.87 61.10
C ARG A 696 47.94 -38.19 60.71
N ALA A 697 48.45 -38.83 59.65
CA ALA A 697 47.91 -39.99 58.93
C ALA A 697 47.76 -41.31 59.73
N ARG A 698 46.86 -42.19 59.25
CA ARG A 698 46.63 -43.57 59.75
C ARG A 698 47.01 -44.63 58.69
N PRO A 699 47.60 -45.79 59.07
CA PRO A 699 48.12 -46.80 58.13
C PRO A 699 47.17 -48.00 57.88
N THR A 700 47.35 -48.65 56.72
CA THR A 700 46.87 -50.00 56.30
C THR A 700 47.69 -51.10 57.00
N PRO A 701 47.20 -52.35 57.27
CA PRO A 701 47.07 -53.39 56.21
C PRO A 701 45.98 -54.50 56.44
N ALA A 702 45.92 -55.42 55.46
CA ALA A 702 45.00 -56.53 55.11
C ALA A 702 45.12 -57.82 55.99
N PRO A 703 44.65 -59.06 55.62
CA PRO A 703 43.80 -59.55 54.51
C PRO A 703 42.76 -60.67 54.88
N ARG A 704 42.12 -61.24 53.82
CA ARG A 704 41.71 -62.66 53.62
C ARG A 704 40.24 -63.09 53.93
N PRO A 705 39.75 -64.22 53.35
CA PRO A 705 38.67 -64.19 52.34
C PRO A 705 37.56 -65.23 52.61
N LEU A 706 36.72 -65.47 51.59
CA LEU A 706 35.93 -66.68 51.26
C LEU A 706 34.41 -66.65 51.43
N ALA A 707 33.80 -67.23 50.40
CA ALA A 707 32.57 -68.03 50.34
C ALA A 707 31.23 -67.33 49.98
N LEU A 708 30.99 -67.25 48.67
CA LEU A 708 29.96 -68.01 47.92
C LEU A 708 28.58 -68.33 48.59
N ILE A 709 27.53 -67.72 47.98
CA ILE A 709 26.18 -68.24 47.56
C ILE A 709 25.15 -68.66 48.66
N PRO A 710 23.86 -68.93 48.33
CA PRO A 710 22.78 -68.12 47.76
C PRO A 710 21.55 -67.97 48.70
N LYS A 711 20.63 -67.07 48.37
CA LYS A 711 19.25 -67.44 48.00
C LYS A 711 18.59 -66.34 47.19
#